data_AF-A0A8B7QXF4-F1
#
_entry.id   AF-A0A8B7QXF4-F1
#
_cell.length_a   1.000
_cell.length_b   1.000
_cell.length_c   1.000
_cell.angle_alpha   90.00
_cell.angle_beta   90.00
_cell.angle_gamma   90.00
#
_symmetry.space_group_name_H-M   'P 1'
#
loop_
_entity.id
_entity.type
_entity.pdbx_description
1 polymer ?
#
loop_
_entity_poly.entity_id
_entity_poly.type
_entity_poly.pdbx_seq_one_letter_code
_entity_poly.pdbx_strand_id
1 'polypeptide(L)'
;MAALEEEFTLSAVPLGAGPDGLLGVEQSDRTDQFLVTDSGRTVILYKVSDQKPLGSWSVKQGQIITCPAVCNFQTREYIVVHDNKVLRLWNNEDVNLDKVFKATLSAEVYRIHSIQGTEPLVLFKEGAVRGLEALLAEPQQKIETVISDEEVIKWTKFFMVFRHPVLVFITEKHGNYFAYVQMFNSRILSKYTLLLGQEEKTVIQSFSASVDRKFISLMSLSSDGCIYETLIPIHPSDPEKNQKVVRSLVLKTAVSGNARNGVALTILDQDHIAVLGPPLPASKECLSIWNTKFQTLQISKELPQGTSGQLWYYGENLFMLHGKFLTVIPYKCEVSSLAGALGKLKHSQDPGTHSVSHFVNWETSQGHGLGSLNSEPSKRMLRRRKSEASEQPEVPASKQLLSTIKKDSEKHIEVELRKFLAIKRTPDFHTVIGDIVIGLLGRCKTEPSFYPRNSLMQLIQTHVLSYSLCPGLMEVALEKTDVQMLQLCLQQFPDIPEAITCACLKIFLSIGDEILQKAEVNMESVSDYSDAVQDEHMEEQPAILQNGFNPEEDNCDKELNEKPQDITDTTSCPVIPKKAALLNAILRSAYSETFLLPHLKDIPAQHITLFLQYLYFLYLKCSENATMTLPGIHPPTLNQVR
;
A
#
# COMPACT_ATOMS: atom_id res chain seq x y z
N MET A 1 1.52 -1.90 -3.19
CA MET A 1 1.03 -0.57 -2.75
C MET A 1 0.18 0.04 -3.84
N ALA A 2 -0.85 0.81 -3.50
CA ALA A 2 -1.64 1.53 -4.47
C ALA A 2 -0.89 2.73 -5.05
N ALA A 3 -1.16 3.03 -6.31
CA ALA A 3 -0.62 4.17 -7.03
C ALA A 3 -1.74 4.91 -7.78
N LEU A 4 -1.64 6.24 -7.83
CA LEU A 4 -2.45 7.12 -8.67
C LEU A 4 -1.55 7.55 -9.83
N GLU A 5 -1.97 7.27 -11.05
CA GLU A 5 -1.22 7.63 -12.25
C GLU A 5 -1.48 9.10 -12.65
N GLU A 6 -0.88 9.52 -13.77
CA GLU A 6 -1.05 10.88 -14.29
C GLU A 6 -2.53 11.15 -14.63
N GLU A 7 -3.04 12.27 -14.15
CA GLU A 7 -4.43 12.65 -14.39
C GLU A 7 -4.57 13.37 -15.73
N PHE A 8 -5.75 13.23 -16.33
CA PHE A 8 -6.09 13.99 -17.52
C PHE A 8 -7.54 14.45 -17.48
N THR A 9 -7.82 15.52 -18.21
CA THR A 9 -9.12 16.17 -18.25
C THR A 9 -9.92 15.69 -19.46
N LEU A 10 -11.14 15.18 -19.26
CA LEU A 10 -12.03 14.75 -20.34
C LEU A 10 -12.85 15.87 -20.96
N SER A 11 -13.34 16.80 -20.14
CA SER A 11 -14.16 17.91 -20.61
C SER A 11 -13.36 19.19 -20.67
N ALA A 12 -13.25 19.81 -21.86
CA ALA A 12 -12.77 21.20 -21.99
C ALA A 12 -13.90 22.22 -21.72
N VAL A 13 -15.16 21.77 -21.67
CA VAL A 13 -16.32 22.61 -21.43
C VAL A 13 -16.57 22.70 -19.92
N PRO A 14 -16.75 23.90 -19.36
CA PRO A 14 -17.09 24.06 -17.95
C PRO A 14 -18.41 23.36 -17.66
N LEU A 15 -18.38 22.30 -16.85
CA LEU A 15 -19.59 21.69 -16.31
C LEU A 15 -20.18 22.61 -15.24
N GLY A 16 -21.47 22.45 -14.95
CA GLY A 16 -22.16 23.25 -13.93
C GLY A 16 -21.35 23.29 -12.63
N ALA A 17 -21.02 24.48 -12.13
CA ALA A 17 -20.23 24.62 -10.91
C ALA A 17 -21.13 24.35 -9.69
N GLY A 18 -20.94 23.22 -9.01
CA GLY A 18 -21.63 22.86 -7.77
C GLY A 18 -21.84 21.35 -7.59
N PRO A 19 -22.25 20.87 -6.40
CA PRO A 19 -22.61 19.47 -6.16
C PRO A 19 -23.80 19.01 -7.02
N ASP A 20 -24.62 19.95 -7.48
CA ASP A 20 -25.73 19.71 -8.38
C ASP A 20 -25.35 19.87 -9.85
N GLY A 21 -24.07 19.98 -10.23
CA GLY A 21 -23.65 20.27 -11.61
C GLY A 21 -23.52 19.04 -12.51
N LEU A 22 -23.04 17.92 -11.98
CA LEU A 22 -22.90 16.67 -12.70
C LEU A 22 -23.80 15.62 -12.04
N LEU A 23 -24.66 14.98 -12.81
CA LEU A 23 -25.56 13.95 -12.29
C LEU A 23 -24.85 12.61 -12.16
N GLY A 24 -23.98 12.29 -13.12
CA GLY A 24 -23.25 11.03 -13.08
C GLY A 24 -22.40 10.76 -14.31
N VAL A 25 -21.48 9.82 -14.12
CA VAL A 25 -20.74 9.13 -15.18
C VAL A 25 -21.22 7.69 -15.18
N GLU A 26 -21.59 7.15 -16.34
CA GLU A 26 -22.05 5.77 -16.51
C GLU A 26 -21.38 5.10 -17.71
N GLN A 27 -21.22 3.77 -17.68
CA GLN A 27 -20.56 3.03 -18.76
C GLN A 27 -21.48 2.89 -20.00
N SER A 28 -20.92 3.03 -21.20
CA SER A 28 -21.60 2.72 -22.47
C SER A 28 -21.49 1.24 -22.85
N ASP A 29 -22.06 0.86 -23.98
CA ASP A 29 -21.92 -0.43 -24.66
C ASP A 29 -20.47 -0.89 -24.87
N ARG A 30 -19.49 0.03 -24.94
CA ARG A 30 -18.06 -0.26 -25.10
C ARG A 30 -17.26 0.05 -23.83
N THR A 31 -16.23 -0.76 -23.58
CA THR A 31 -15.45 -0.75 -22.33
C THR A 31 -14.72 0.56 -22.02
N ASP A 32 -14.37 1.34 -23.04
CA ASP A 32 -13.65 2.63 -22.94
C ASP A 32 -14.56 3.84 -23.24
N GLN A 33 -15.87 3.64 -23.28
CA GLN A 33 -16.84 4.68 -23.58
C GLN A 33 -17.74 4.96 -22.38
N PHE A 34 -17.92 6.24 -22.05
CA PHE A 34 -18.62 6.68 -20.85
C PHE A 34 -19.60 7.81 -21.17
N LEU A 35 -20.81 7.70 -20.64
CA LEU A 35 -21.83 8.73 -20.67
C LEU A 35 -21.64 9.66 -19.49
N VAL A 36 -21.44 10.94 -19.78
CA VAL A 36 -21.33 12.00 -18.79
C VAL A 36 -22.61 12.82 -18.87
N THR A 37 -23.38 12.84 -17.77
CA THR A 37 -24.66 13.54 -17.69
C THR A 37 -24.52 14.80 -16.85
N ASP A 38 -24.54 15.95 -17.50
CA ASP A 38 -24.58 17.28 -16.86
C ASP A 38 -26.02 17.58 -16.39
N SER A 39 -26.16 18.08 -15.17
CA SER A 39 -27.46 18.34 -14.53
C SER A 39 -28.26 19.46 -15.18
N GLY A 40 -27.62 20.23 -16.07
CA GLY A 40 -28.32 21.20 -16.87
C GLY A 40 -29.25 20.51 -17.85
N ARG A 41 -28.68 20.02 -18.96
CA ARG A 41 -29.45 19.57 -20.13
C ARG A 41 -28.77 18.54 -21.02
N THR A 42 -27.52 18.18 -20.76
CA THR A 42 -26.68 17.54 -21.79
C THR A 42 -26.13 16.21 -21.33
N VAL A 43 -26.20 15.23 -22.22
CA VAL A 43 -25.53 13.93 -22.12
C VAL A 43 -24.43 13.90 -23.16
N ILE A 44 -23.20 13.61 -22.76
CA ILE A 44 -22.04 13.54 -23.66
C ILE A 44 -21.43 12.15 -23.56
N LEU A 45 -21.24 11.47 -24.68
CA LEU A 45 -20.50 10.22 -24.77
C LEU A 45 -19.02 10.53 -25.00
N TYR A 46 -18.16 10.09 -24.10
CA TYR A 46 -16.71 10.23 -24.23
C TYR A 46 -16.04 8.90 -24.50
N LYS A 47 -14.97 8.92 -25.30
CA LYS A 47 -13.97 7.86 -25.35
C LYS A 47 -12.77 8.28 -24.51
N VAL A 48 -12.49 7.52 -23.45
CA VAL A 48 -11.52 7.94 -22.42
C VAL A 48 -10.09 7.81 -22.93
N SER A 49 -9.74 6.77 -23.68
CA SER A 49 -8.40 6.60 -24.24
C SER A 49 -7.97 7.75 -25.14
N ASP A 50 -8.92 8.32 -25.89
CA ASP A 50 -8.65 9.36 -26.89
C ASP A 50 -8.94 10.78 -26.37
N GLN A 51 -9.49 10.89 -25.15
CA GLN A 51 -9.94 12.14 -24.53
C GLN A 51 -10.89 12.95 -25.43
N LYS A 52 -11.77 12.26 -26.17
CA LYS A 52 -12.64 12.88 -27.18
C LYS A 52 -14.12 12.61 -26.93
N PRO A 53 -14.98 13.63 -27.07
CA PRO A 53 -16.41 13.41 -27.16
C PRO A 53 -16.75 12.76 -28.50
N LEU A 54 -17.54 11.69 -28.45
CA LEU A 54 -18.08 10.97 -29.62
C LEU A 54 -19.47 11.46 -30.00
N GLY A 55 -20.26 11.90 -29.01
CA GLY A 55 -21.62 12.39 -29.22
C GLY A 55 -22.06 13.30 -28.09
N SER A 56 -22.96 14.23 -28.38
CA SER A 56 -23.51 15.18 -27.40
C SER A 56 -24.98 15.43 -27.72
N TRP A 57 -25.83 15.25 -26.71
CA TRP A 57 -27.27 15.28 -26.84
C TRP A 57 -27.87 16.15 -25.74
N SER A 58 -28.70 17.12 -26.12
CA SER A 58 -29.32 18.04 -25.17
C SER A 58 -30.85 18.01 -25.24
N VAL A 59 -31.51 18.12 -24.09
CA VAL A 59 -32.95 18.32 -24.00
C VAL A 59 -33.34 19.77 -24.31
N LYS A 60 -34.63 20.04 -24.60
CA LYS A 60 -35.09 21.40 -24.92
C LYS A 60 -34.79 22.39 -23.80
N GLN A 61 -34.69 23.66 -24.19
CA GLN A 61 -34.68 24.75 -23.23
C GLN A 61 -35.94 24.68 -22.35
N GLY A 62 -35.74 24.73 -21.02
CA GLY A 62 -36.80 24.60 -20.02
C GLY A 62 -37.00 23.18 -19.48
N GLN A 63 -36.45 22.15 -20.13
CA GLN A 63 -36.38 20.79 -19.59
C GLN A 63 -35.08 20.60 -18.83
N ILE A 64 -35.11 19.72 -17.83
CA ILE A 64 -33.95 19.41 -16.97
C ILE A 64 -33.82 17.90 -16.86
N ILE A 65 -32.61 17.38 -17.08
CA ILE A 65 -32.30 15.98 -16.85
C ILE A 65 -32.27 15.75 -15.34
N THR A 66 -32.96 14.73 -14.83
CA THR A 66 -33.14 14.53 -13.38
C THR A 66 -32.41 13.31 -12.83
N CYS A 67 -31.88 12.43 -13.68
CA CYS A 67 -31.02 11.33 -13.27
C CYS A 67 -29.93 11.06 -14.33
N PRO A 68 -28.85 10.34 -13.98
CA PRO A 68 -27.82 9.93 -14.94
C PRO A 68 -28.41 9.17 -16.13
N ALA A 69 -27.91 9.45 -17.33
CA ALA A 69 -28.21 8.65 -18.50
C ALA A 69 -27.45 7.31 -18.44
N VAL A 70 -28.11 6.23 -18.86
CA VAL A 70 -27.54 4.88 -18.84
C VAL A 70 -27.64 4.23 -20.21
N CYS A 71 -26.78 3.24 -20.49
CA CYS A 71 -26.88 2.41 -21.68
C CYS A 71 -27.70 1.14 -21.39
N ASN A 72 -28.62 0.79 -22.27
CA ASN A 72 -29.21 -0.54 -22.34
C ASN A 72 -28.24 -1.47 -23.07
N PHE A 73 -27.58 -2.36 -22.34
CA PHE A 73 -26.60 -3.28 -22.92
C PHE A 73 -27.22 -4.33 -23.86
N GLN A 74 -28.54 -4.56 -23.79
CA GLN A 74 -29.25 -5.52 -24.64
C GLN A 74 -29.60 -4.90 -26.00
N THR A 75 -30.16 -3.69 -26.01
CA THR A 75 -30.59 -3.00 -27.25
C THR A 75 -29.53 -2.06 -27.83
N ARG A 76 -28.51 -1.70 -27.03
CA ARG A 76 -27.50 -0.67 -27.33
C ARG A 76 -28.07 0.74 -27.48
N GLU A 77 -29.23 0.99 -26.90
CA GLU A 77 -29.84 2.32 -26.80
C GLU A 77 -29.44 2.99 -25.49
N TYR A 78 -29.50 4.30 -25.46
CA TYR A 78 -29.30 5.14 -24.29
C TYR A 78 -30.64 5.59 -23.73
N ILE A 79 -30.70 5.72 -22.41
CA ILE A 79 -31.92 6.04 -21.68
C ILE A 79 -31.65 7.20 -20.74
N VAL A 80 -32.57 8.16 -20.70
CA VAL A 80 -32.50 9.29 -19.77
C VAL A 80 -33.90 9.66 -19.29
N VAL A 81 -33.98 10.16 -18.05
CA VAL A 81 -35.20 10.79 -17.53
C VAL A 81 -34.99 12.29 -17.42
N HIS A 82 -35.95 13.04 -17.94
CA HIS A 82 -36.06 14.47 -17.71
C HIS A 82 -37.38 14.81 -17.01
N ASP A 83 -37.37 15.94 -16.30
CA ASP A 83 -38.52 16.46 -15.54
C ASP A 83 -39.15 15.42 -14.59
N ASN A 84 -38.31 14.57 -13.99
CA ASN A 84 -38.64 13.49 -13.04
C ASN A 84 -39.53 12.34 -13.57
N LYS A 85 -40.22 12.48 -14.72
CA LYS A 85 -41.21 11.50 -15.19
C LYS A 85 -41.09 11.10 -16.65
N VAL A 86 -40.35 11.87 -17.45
CA VAL A 86 -40.33 11.67 -18.90
C VAL A 86 -39.09 10.90 -19.30
N LEU A 87 -39.30 9.68 -19.78
CA LEU A 87 -38.27 8.76 -20.22
C LEU A 87 -38.04 8.92 -21.73
N ARG A 88 -36.78 8.98 -22.17
CA ARG A 88 -36.38 9.01 -23.58
C ARG A 88 -35.41 7.88 -23.90
N LEU A 89 -35.56 7.27 -25.08
CA LEU A 89 -34.65 6.28 -25.64
C LEU A 89 -34.07 6.81 -26.95
N TRP A 90 -32.76 6.70 -27.14
CA TRP A 90 -32.08 7.08 -28.38
C TRP A 90 -30.85 6.22 -28.62
N ASN A 91 -30.24 6.32 -29.80
CA ASN A 91 -29.00 5.65 -30.14
C ASN A 91 -27.96 6.66 -30.68
N ASN A 92 -26.79 6.17 -31.10
CA ASN A 92 -25.71 7.03 -31.62
C ASN A 92 -26.04 7.73 -32.95
N GLU A 93 -27.00 7.24 -33.72
CA GLU A 93 -27.42 7.81 -35.01
C GLU A 93 -28.41 8.96 -34.83
N ASP A 94 -29.08 9.03 -33.67
CA ASP A 94 -30.03 10.07 -33.35
C ASP A 94 -29.33 11.41 -33.10
N VAL A 95 -29.59 12.41 -33.95
CA VAL A 95 -28.96 13.73 -33.83
C VAL A 95 -29.68 14.63 -32.81
N ASN A 96 -30.96 14.40 -32.53
CA ASN A 96 -31.77 15.28 -31.69
C ASN A 96 -32.71 14.49 -30.77
N LEU A 97 -32.52 14.63 -29.45
CA LEU A 97 -33.35 13.99 -28.42
C LEU A 97 -34.83 14.31 -28.52
N ASP A 98 -35.24 15.38 -29.18
CA ASP A 98 -36.66 15.78 -29.26
C ASP A 98 -37.48 14.95 -30.22
N LYS A 99 -36.81 14.26 -31.14
CA LYS A 99 -37.46 13.43 -32.16
C LYS A 99 -37.45 11.95 -31.80
N VAL A 100 -36.72 11.58 -30.75
CA VAL A 100 -36.55 10.20 -30.32
C VAL A 100 -37.78 9.74 -29.53
N PHE A 101 -37.82 8.45 -29.23
CA PHE A 101 -38.90 7.87 -28.46
C PHE A 101 -39.05 8.56 -27.09
N LYS A 102 -40.29 8.82 -26.69
CA LYS A 102 -40.65 9.46 -25.43
C LYS A 102 -41.83 8.76 -24.78
N ALA A 103 -41.69 8.43 -23.50
CA ALA A 103 -42.77 7.94 -22.65
C ALA A 103 -42.86 8.77 -21.37
N THR A 104 -44.08 9.15 -20.97
CA THR A 104 -44.31 9.78 -19.67
C THR A 104 -44.76 8.69 -18.69
N LEU A 105 -44.08 8.61 -17.54
CA LEU A 105 -44.38 7.65 -16.48
C LEU A 105 -45.41 8.21 -15.49
N SER A 106 -46.13 7.34 -14.79
CA SER A 106 -47.15 7.71 -13.80
C SER A 106 -46.58 8.31 -12.51
N ALA A 107 -45.36 7.90 -12.12
CA ALA A 107 -44.69 8.31 -10.89
C ALA A 107 -43.29 8.90 -11.16
N GLU A 108 -42.74 9.61 -10.15
CA GLU A 108 -41.41 10.22 -10.25
C GLU A 108 -40.28 9.21 -10.12
N VAL A 109 -39.36 9.25 -11.06
CA VAL A 109 -38.16 8.41 -11.10
C VAL A 109 -37.10 9.00 -10.19
N TYR A 110 -36.47 8.13 -9.40
CA TYR A 110 -35.26 8.45 -8.64
C TYR A 110 -34.00 8.20 -9.48
N ARG A 111 -33.84 6.98 -10.02
CA ARG A 111 -32.66 6.60 -10.82
C ARG A 111 -32.96 5.42 -11.74
N ILE A 112 -32.27 5.36 -12.87
CA ILE A 112 -32.20 4.16 -13.72
C ILE A 112 -30.89 3.44 -13.44
N HIS A 113 -30.96 2.12 -13.23
CA HIS A 113 -29.80 1.25 -13.10
C HIS A 113 -29.68 0.35 -14.33
N SER A 114 -28.46 0.19 -14.81
CA SER A 114 -28.14 -0.74 -15.91
C SER A 114 -26.85 -1.48 -15.60
N ILE A 115 -26.82 -2.78 -15.89
CA ILE A 115 -25.63 -3.62 -15.81
C ILE A 115 -25.64 -4.61 -16.98
N GLN A 116 -24.47 -5.06 -17.39
CA GLN A 116 -24.37 -6.00 -18.51
C GLN A 116 -25.11 -7.31 -18.21
N GLY A 117 -25.87 -7.78 -19.19
CA GLY A 117 -26.59 -9.05 -19.13
C GLY A 117 -28.00 -8.97 -18.52
N THR A 118 -28.48 -7.79 -18.12
CA THR A 118 -29.87 -7.59 -17.65
C THR A 118 -30.54 -6.42 -18.36
N GLU A 119 -31.86 -6.42 -18.30
CA GLU A 119 -32.69 -5.28 -18.66
C GLU A 119 -32.44 -4.11 -17.66
N PRO A 120 -32.46 -2.84 -18.12
CA PRO A 120 -32.41 -1.69 -17.22
C PRO A 120 -33.59 -1.65 -16.25
N LEU A 121 -33.32 -1.22 -15.02
CA LEU A 121 -34.31 -1.11 -13.96
C LEU A 121 -34.54 0.35 -13.57
N VAL A 122 -35.80 0.74 -13.44
CA VAL A 122 -36.22 2.07 -13.03
C VAL A 122 -36.65 2.03 -11.57
N LEU A 123 -35.93 2.74 -10.70
CA LEU A 123 -36.28 2.96 -9.30
C LEU A 123 -37.03 4.28 -9.16
N PHE A 124 -38.23 4.23 -8.59
CA PHE A 124 -39.06 5.40 -8.31
C PHE A 124 -38.72 6.02 -6.95
N LYS A 125 -39.05 7.30 -6.77
CA LYS A 125 -38.79 8.02 -5.50
C LYS A 125 -39.45 7.37 -4.29
N GLU A 126 -40.58 6.72 -4.50
CA GLU A 126 -41.34 5.96 -3.48
C GLU A 126 -40.84 4.51 -3.28
N GLY A 127 -39.68 4.16 -3.84
CA GLY A 127 -38.99 2.88 -3.62
C GLY A 127 -39.44 1.71 -4.50
N ALA A 128 -40.51 1.85 -5.27
CA ALA A 128 -40.90 0.83 -6.24
C ALA A 128 -39.87 0.69 -7.37
N VAL A 129 -39.75 -0.53 -7.90
CA VAL A 129 -38.83 -0.84 -9.00
C VAL A 129 -39.57 -1.56 -10.12
N ARG A 130 -39.26 -1.18 -11.36
CA ARG A 130 -39.80 -1.82 -12.58
C ARG A 130 -38.72 -2.04 -13.62
N GLY A 131 -38.87 -3.10 -14.40
CA GLY A 131 -38.12 -3.27 -15.64
C GLY A 131 -38.56 -2.23 -16.67
N LEU A 132 -37.61 -1.77 -17.48
CA LEU A 132 -37.84 -0.86 -18.58
C LEU A 132 -38.90 -1.38 -19.57
N GLU A 133 -38.83 -2.63 -20.02
CA GLU A 133 -39.74 -3.21 -21.03
C GLU A 133 -41.19 -3.21 -20.55
N ALA A 134 -41.41 -3.53 -19.27
CA ALA A 134 -42.73 -3.45 -18.66
C ALA A 134 -43.26 -2.00 -18.61
N LEU A 135 -42.38 -1.02 -18.37
CA LEU A 135 -42.74 0.39 -18.40
C LEU A 135 -42.97 0.91 -19.82
N LEU A 136 -42.26 0.41 -20.82
CA LEU A 136 -42.46 0.78 -22.22
C LEU A 136 -43.77 0.23 -22.76
N ALA A 137 -44.16 -0.98 -22.34
CA ALA A 137 -45.44 -1.58 -22.69
C ALA A 137 -46.63 -0.85 -22.04
N GLU A 138 -46.51 -0.46 -20.76
CA GLU A 138 -47.55 0.27 -20.04
C GLU A 138 -46.96 1.43 -19.19
N PRO A 139 -46.69 2.60 -19.78
CA PRO A 139 -46.04 3.73 -19.09
C PRO A 139 -46.87 4.34 -17.95
N GLN A 140 -48.20 4.23 -18.05
CA GLN A 140 -49.16 4.79 -17.10
C GLN A 140 -49.62 3.76 -16.06
N GLN A 141 -48.92 2.63 -15.94
CA GLN A 141 -49.22 1.61 -14.93
C GLN A 141 -49.17 2.20 -13.52
N LYS A 142 -49.95 1.62 -12.60
CA LYS A 142 -49.93 2.02 -11.20
C LYS A 142 -48.61 1.61 -10.55
N ILE A 143 -47.95 2.56 -9.89
CA ILE A 143 -46.72 2.34 -9.13
C ILE A 143 -47.06 2.39 -7.64
N GLU A 144 -46.72 1.33 -6.91
CA GLU A 144 -46.91 1.26 -5.46
C GLU A 144 -45.90 2.13 -4.68
N THR A 145 -46.29 2.48 -3.45
CA THR A 145 -45.41 3.10 -2.46
C THR A 145 -44.81 1.99 -1.59
N VAL A 146 -43.48 1.87 -1.59
CA VAL A 146 -42.73 0.82 -0.89
C VAL A 146 -42.12 1.34 0.41
N ILE A 147 -41.61 2.56 0.38
CA ILE A 147 -41.03 3.21 1.56
C ILE A 147 -42.10 3.96 2.35
N SER A 148 -41.83 4.27 3.61
CA SER A 148 -42.80 4.98 4.45
C SER A 148 -42.88 6.46 4.10
N ASP A 149 -43.98 7.13 4.44
CA ASP A 149 -44.07 8.59 4.33
C ASP A 149 -42.90 9.27 5.07
N GLU A 150 -42.34 10.33 4.48
CA GLU A 150 -41.15 11.09 4.94
C GLU A 150 -39.81 10.34 4.86
N GLU A 151 -39.79 9.09 4.40
CA GLU A 151 -38.57 8.33 4.14
C GLU A 151 -37.99 8.74 2.78
N VAL A 152 -36.70 9.10 2.73
CA VAL A 152 -36.06 9.60 1.50
C VAL A 152 -34.89 8.71 1.10
N ILE A 153 -34.82 8.31 -0.17
CA ILE A 153 -33.69 7.54 -0.72
C ILE A 153 -32.44 8.41 -0.78
N LYS A 154 -31.35 7.95 -0.17
CA LYS A 154 -30.05 8.63 -0.10
C LYS A 154 -28.97 8.01 -0.96
N TRP A 155 -29.05 6.70 -1.20
CA TRP A 155 -28.02 5.99 -1.96
C TRP A 155 -28.59 4.74 -2.61
N THR A 156 -28.03 4.34 -3.74
CA THR A 156 -28.48 3.20 -4.55
C THR A 156 -27.29 2.53 -5.22
N LYS A 157 -27.32 1.20 -5.37
CA LYS A 157 -26.37 0.45 -6.20
C LYS A 157 -26.98 -0.86 -6.69
N PHE A 158 -26.57 -1.25 -7.88
CA PHE A 158 -27.07 -2.44 -8.56
C PHE A 158 -25.92 -3.42 -8.83
N PHE A 159 -26.13 -4.68 -8.48
CA PHE A 159 -25.11 -5.72 -8.52
C PHE A 159 -25.58 -6.95 -9.29
N MET A 160 -24.62 -7.72 -9.82
CA MET A 160 -24.84 -9.07 -10.32
C MET A 160 -24.22 -10.09 -9.37
N VAL A 161 -25.06 -10.84 -8.65
CA VAL A 161 -24.65 -11.87 -7.68
C VAL A 161 -25.01 -13.24 -8.23
N PHE A 162 -24.02 -14.07 -8.58
CA PHE A 162 -24.25 -15.38 -9.23
C PHE A 162 -25.22 -15.34 -10.43
N ARG A 163 -25.09 -14.32 -11.30
CA ARG A 163 -25.99 -14.06 -12.44
C ARG A 163 -27.41 -13.65 -12.05
N HIS A 164 -27.66 -13.32 -10.78
CA HIS A 164 -28.92 -12.74 -10.33
C HIS A 164 -28.75 -11.24 -10.05
N PRO A 165 -29.59 -10.39 -10.65
CA PRO A 165 -29.58 -8.97 -10.35
C PRO A 165 -30.09 -8.71 -8.93
N VAL A 166 -29.36 -7.87 -8.19
CA VAL A 166 -29.70 -7.43 -6.84
C VAL A 166 -29.58 -5.92 -6.78
N LEU A 167 -30.69 -5.24 -6.44
CA LEU A 167 -30.70 -3.80 -6.19
C LEU A 167 -30.67 -3.54 -4.71
N VAL A 168 -29.82 -2.61 -4.29
CA VAL A 168 -29.72 -2.14 -2.90
C VAL A 168 -29.94 -0.64 -2.89
N PHE A 169 -30.79 -0.17 -2.00
CA PHE A 169 -30.95 1.26 -1.76
C PHE A 169 -31.07 1.58 -0.28
N ILE A 170 -30.47 2.69 0.12
CA ILE A 170 -30.47 3.20 1.49
C ILE A 170 -31.39 4.39 1.57
N THR A 171 -32.23 4.40 2.60
CA THR A 171 -33.13 5.50 2.92
C THR A 171 -32.78 6.12 4.26
N GLU A 172 -33.26 7.34 4.48
CA GLU A 172 -33.19 8.05 5.76
C GLU A 172 -34.59 8.49 6.18
N LYS A 173 -34.94 8.28 7.46
CA LYS A 173 -36.14 8.82 8.10
C LYS A 173 -35.81 9.26 9.53
N HIS A 174 -35.93 10.56 9.81
CA HIS A 174 -35.64 11.15 11.13
C HIS A 174 -34.24 10.77 11.68
N GLY A 175 -33.22 10.74 10.82
CA GLY A 175 -31.85 10.35 11.19
C GLY A 175 -31.62 8.84 11.36
N ASN A 176 -32.64 7.99 11.18
CA ASN A 176 -32.48 6.55 11.09
C ASN A 176 -32.29 6.14 9.64
N TYR A 177 -31.37 5.20 9.40
CA TYR A 177 -31.10 4.67 8.07
C TYR A 177 -31.65 3.25 7.90
N PHE A 178 -32.25 2.98 6.75
CA PHE A 178 -32.73 1.64 6.38
C PHE A 178 -32.10 1.21 5.07
N ALA A 179 -31.76 -0.07 4.96
CA ALA A 179 -31.35 -0.69 3.71
C ALA A 179 -32.46 -1.58 3.18
N TYR A 180 -32.74 -1.42 1.89
CA TYR A 180 -33.65 -2.27 1.15
C TYR A 180 -32.85 -3.08 0.14
N VAL A 181 -33.03 -4.39 0.18
CA VAL A 181 -32.39 -5.34 -0.75
C VAL A 181 -33.49 -6.01 -1.56
N GLN A 182 -33.48 -5.78 -2.88
CA GLN A 182 -34.43 -6.39 -3.80
C GLN A 182 -33.75 -7.40 -4.70
N MET A 183 -34.24 -8.65 -4.63
CA MET A 183 -33.82 -9.74 -5.50
C MET A 183 -34.91 -10.01 -6.55
N PHE A 184 -34.56 -9.90 -7.84
CA PHE A 184 -35.58 -10.00 -8.91
C PHE A 184 -35.93 -11.43 -9.30
N ASN A 185 -35.05 -12.41 -9.03
CA ASN A 185 -35.30 -13.82 -9.27
C ASN A 185 -36.39 -14.39 -8.34
N SER A 186 -36.34 -14.04 -7.05
CA SER A 186 -37.29 -14.47 -6.03
C SER A 186 -38.42 -13.45 -5.79
N ARG A 187 -38.29 -12.23 -6.35
CA ARG A 187 -39.19 -11.08 -6.13
C ARG A 187 -39.33 -10.71 -4.65
N ILE A 188 -38.29 -11.00 -3.87
CA ILE A 188 -38.25 -10.69 -2.44
C ILE A 188 -37.63 -9.31 -2.26
N LEU A 189 -38.32 -8.47 -1.50
CA LEU A 189 -37.80 -7.22 -0.97
C LEU A 189 -37.59 -7.40 0.54
N SER A 190 -36.40 -7.07 1.02
CA SER A 190 -36.05 -7.21 2.43
C SER A 190 -35.57 -5.89 3.00
N LYS A 191 -36.07 -5.56 4.19
CA LYS A 191 -35.76 -4.31 4.90
C LYS A 191 -34.87 -4.58 6.11
N TYR A 192 -33.82 -3.77 6.23
CA TYR A 192 -32.88 -3.81 7.35
C TYR A 192 -32.76 -2.44 7.99
N THR A 193 -32.86 -2.36 9.31
CA THR A 193 -32.52 -1.15 10.07
C THR A 193 -31.02 -1.12 10.34
N LEU A 194 -30.35 -0.04 9.90
CA LEU A 194 -28.93 0.19 10.15
C LEU A 194 -28.74 0.81 11.54
N LEU A 195 -28.18 0.06 12.49
CA LEU A 195 -27.93 0.56 13.84
C LEU A 195 -26.63 1.37 13.88
N LEU A 196 -26.77 2.66 14.15
CA LEU A 196 -25.67 3.55 14.51
C LEU A 196 -25.19 3.14 15.92
N GLY A 197 -23.93 2.70 16.07
CA GLY A 197 -23.33 2.37 17.38
C GLY A 197 -23.42 3.52 18.40
N GLN A 198 -23.18 3.22 19.69
CA GLN A 198 -23.44 4.05 20.89
C GLN A 198 -22.93 5.51 20.91
N GLU A 199 -22.19 5.98 19.90
CA GLU A 199 -21.72 7.37 19.83
C GLU A 199 -22.82 8.30 19.29
N GLU A 200 -23.19 9.28 20.11
CA GLU A 200 -24.27 10.22 19.87
C GLU A 200 -24.11 11.00 18.54
N LYS A 201 -25.19 11.03 17.74
CA LYS A 201 -25.44 12.01 16.65
C LYS A 201 -24.39 12.07 15.52
N THR A 202 -23.86 10.94 15.08
CA THR A 202 -23.09 10.88 13.82
C THR A 202 -24.02 10.82 12.61
N VAL A 203 -23.85 11.75 11.66
CA VAL A 203 -24.59 11.77 10.39
C VAL A 203 -23.74 11.06 9.33
N ILE A 204 -24.35 10.18 8.54
CA ILE A 204 -23.63 9.51 7.44
C ILE A 204 -23.54 10.47 6.26
N GLN A 205 -22.31 10.73 5.80
CA GLN A 205 -22.00 11.65 4.71
C GLN A 205 -21.97 10.96 3.35
N SER A 206 -21.46 9.73 3.29
CA SER A 206 -21.33 8.97 2.03
C SER A 206 -21.49 7.48 2.28
N PHE A 207 -22.01 6.78 1.27
CA PHE A 207 -22.14 5.33 1.23
C PHE A 207 -21.41 4.76 0.03
N SER A 208 -20.87 3.56 0.19
CA SER A 208 -20.43 2.71 -0.90
C SER A 208 -20.71 1.26 -0.53
N ALA A 209 -20.91 0.39 -1.50
CA ALA A 209 -21.04 -1.03 -1.19
C ALA A 209 -20.34 -1.91 -2.23
N SER A 210 -19.89 -3.04 -1.72
CA SER A 210 -19.40 -4.18 -2.46
C SER A 210 -20.25 -5.39 -2.09
N VAL A 211 -20.23 -6.41 -2.93
CA VAL A 211 -21.02 -7.62 -2.71
C VAL A 211 -20.12 -8.83 -2.76
N ASP A 212 -20.25 -9.67 -1.74
CA ASP A 212 -19.72 -11.03 -1.72
C ASP A 212 -20.88 -12.03 -1.96
N ARG A 213 -20.57 -13.31 -2.07
CA ARG A 213 -21.52 -14.42 -2.24
C ARG A 213 -22.65 -14.42 -1.20
N LYS A 214 -22.38 -14.00 0.04
CA LYS A 214 -23.32 -14.11 1.17
C LYS A 214 -23.85 -12.76 1.66
N PHE A 215 -23.01 -11.74 1.64
CA PHE A 215 -23.29 -10.45 2.26
C PHE A 215 -22.99 -9.30 1.29
N ILE A 216 -23.78 -8.24 1.40
CA ILE A 216 -23.45 -6.92 0.87
C ILE A 216 -22.66 -6.21 1.97
N SER A 217 -21.41 -5.86 1.69
CA SER A 217 -20.60 -5.02 2.56
C SER A 217 -20.89 -3.56 2.23
N LEU A 218 -21.67 -2.91 3.09
CA LEU A 218 -21.98 -1.49 3.00
C LEU A 218 -20.97 -0.70 3.85
N MET A 219 -20.11 0.06 3.19
CA MET A 219 -19.24 1.03 3.86
C MET A 219 -19.89 2.40 3.92
N SER A 220 -19.83 3.03 5.10
CA SER A 220 -20.39 4.34 5.37
C SER A 220 -19.34 5.25 5.99
N LEU A 221 -19.18 6.45 5.43
CA LEU A 221 -18.36 7.51 6.00
C LEU A 221 -19.23 8.43 6.85
N SER A 222 -18.87 8.57 8.12
CA SER A 222 -19.61 9.35 9.10
C SER A 222 -18.97 10.74 9.31
N SER A 223 -19.75 11.67 9.86
CA SER A 223 -19.33 13.05 10.16
C SER A 223 -18.18 13.17 11.17
N ASP A 224 -17.91 12.10 11.93
CA ASP A 224 -16.74 11.97 12.80
C ASP A 224 -15.43 11.72 12.02
N GLY A 225 -15.52 11.56 10.69
CA GLY A 225 -14.39 11.22 9.83
C GLY A 225 -14.03 9.74 9.84
N CYS A 226 -14.82 8.89 10.51
CA CYS A 226 -14.59 7.45 10.60
C CYS A 226 -15.38 6.70 9.53
N ILE A 227 -14.82 5.57 9.10
CA ILE A 227 -15.44 4.67 8.12
C ILE A 227 -15.88 3.42 8.85
N TYR A 228 -17.15 3.08 8.65
CA TYR A 228 -17.79 1.92 9.22
C TYR A 228 -18.21 0.96 8.11
N GLU A 229 -18.24 -0.32 8.41
CA GLU A 229 -18.76 -1.37 7.55
C GLU A 229 -20.00 -2.00 8.18
N THR A 230 -21.00 -2.30 7.38
CA THR A 230 -22.19 -3.04 7.79
C THR A 230 -22.39 -4.20 6.82
N LEU A 231 -22.46 -5.41 7.36
CA LEU A 231 -22.70 -6.63 6.57
C LEU A 231 -24.20 -6.90 6.50
N ILE A 232 -24.77 -6.78 5.30
CA ILE A 232 -26.20 -6.99 5.05
C ILE A 232 -26.36 -8.37 4.37
N PRO A 233 -27.07 -9.33 4.99
CA PRO A 233 -27.34 -10.62 4.36
C PRO A 233 -28.14 -10.47 3.07
N ILE A 234 -27.71 -11.13 1.99
CA ILE A 234 -28.47 -11.13 0.72
C ILE A 234 -29.74 -12.00 0.84
N HIS A 235 -29.64 -13.09 1.60
CA HIS A 235 -30.73 -14.01 1.86
C HIS A 235 -31.11 -13.91 3.34
N PRO A 236 -32.14 -13.13 3.70
CA PRO A 236 -32.61 -13.06 5.07
C PRO A 236 -33.22 -14.39 5.53
N SER A 237 -33.07 -14.69 6.80
CA SER A 237 -33.75 -15.83 7.44
C SER A 237 -35.28 -15.67 7.46
N ASP A 238 -35.76 -14.43 7.55
CA ASP A 238 -37.18 -14.05 7.52
C ASP A 238 -37.32 -12.73 6.72
N PRO A 239 -37.81 -12.76 5.47
CA PRO A 239 -37.85 -11.59 4.59
C PRO A 239 -38.95 -10.58 4.94
N GLU A 240 -40.00 -11.00 5.65
CA GLU A 240 -41.12 -10.13 6.01
C GLU A 240 -40.83 -9.30 7.28
N LYS A 241 -39.88 -9.75 8.11
CA LYS A 241 -39.47 -9.01 9.30
C LYS A 241 -38.33 -8.05 9.00
N ASN A 242 -38.47 -6.83 9.50
CA ASN A 242 -37.38 -5.87 9.53
C ASN A 242 -36.26 -6.36 10.46
N GLN A 243 -35.10 -6.67 9.89
CA GLN A 243 -33.93 -7.15 10.63
C GLN A 243 -33.03 -5.98 11.03
N LYS A 244 -32.28 -6.13 12.12
CA LYS A 244 -31.33 -5.10 12.57
C LYS A 244 -29.92 -5.54 12.21
N VAL A 245 -29.16 -4.66 11.59
CA VAL A 245 -27.73 -4.88 11.28
C VAL A 245 -26.89 -3.83 12.00
N VAL A 246 -25.72 -4.23 12.47
CA VAL A 246 -24.83 -3.40 13.28
C VAL A 246 -23.63 -2.99 12.45
N ARG A 247 -23.23 -1.73 12.56
CA ARG A 247 -22.01 -1.20 11.93
C ARG A 247 -20.77 -1.53 12.78
N SER A 248 -19.69 -1.95 12.14
CA SER A 248 -18.36 -2.13 12.74
C SER A 248 -17.40 -1.06 12.23
N LEU A 249 -16.56 -0.51 13.11
CA LEU A 249 -15.56 0.48 12.74
C LEU A 249 -14.43 -0.18 11.94
N VAL A 250 -14.09 0.39 10.77
CA VAL A 250 -13.01 -0.10 9.89
C VAL A 250 -11.79 0.82 9.96
N LEU A 251 -12.00 2.12 9.83
CA LEU A 251 -10.94 3.13 9.83
C LEU A 251 -11.34 4.32 10.71
N LYS A 252 -10.41 4.76 11.56
CA LYS A 252 -10.55 5.99 12.33
C LYS A 252 -9.97 7.16 11.55
N THR A 253 -10.66 8.30 11.55
CA THR A 253 -10.07 9.60 11.21
C THR A 253 -9.56 9.69 9.75
N ALA A 254 -10.30 9.13 8.78
CA ALA A 254 -9.95 9.18 7.36
C ALA A 254 -10.10 10.60 6.77
N VAL A 255 -11.05 11.39 7.28
CA VAL A 255 -11.37 12.76 6.79
C VAL A 255 -11.60 13.70 7.96
N SER A 256 -11.34 14.99 7.76
CA SER A 256 -11.68 16.04 8.72
C SER A 256 -13.18 16.29 8.79
N GLY A 257 -13.75 16.18 9.99
CA GLY A 257 -15.20 16.31 10.25
C GLY A 257 -15.82 17.69 9.91
N ASN A 258 -15.01 18.67 9.54
CA ASN A 258 -15.45 20.02 9.13
C ASN A 258 -15.42 20.24 7.60
N ALA A 259 -15.50 19.18 6.78
CA ALA A 259 -15.52 19.29 5.33
C ALA A 259 -16.74 20.14 4.86
N ARG A 260 -16.47 21.36 4.40
CA ARG A 260 -17.48 22.28 3.83
C ARG A 260 -17.91 21.87 2.42
N ASN A 261 -17.08 21.09 1.74
CA ASN A 261 -17.30 20.56 0.40
C ASN A 261 -17.53 19.05 0.53
N GLY A 262 -18.42 18.49 -0.31
CA GLY A 262 -18.90 17.11 -0.16
C GLY A 262 -17.77 16.08 -0.06
N VAL A 263 -18.01 15.02 0.70
CA VAL A 263 -17.04 13.94 0.93
C VAL A 263 -17.55 12.70 0.22
N ALA A 264 -16.70 12.02 -0.54
CA ALA A 264 -17.06 10.80 -1.25
C ALA A 264 -16.25 9.60 -0.78
N LEU A 265 -16.90 8.45 -0.75
CA LEU A 265 -16.31 7.15 -0.43
C LEU A 265 -16.60 6.16 -1.55
N THR A 266 -15.58 5.44 -2.01
CA THR A 266 -15.73 4.36 -3.00
C THR A 266 -14.86 3.16 -2.66
N ILE A 267 -15.41 1.96 -2.75
CA ILE A 267 -14.67 0.70 -2.60
C ILE A 267 -14.03 0.35 -3.94
N LEU A 268 -12.71 0.22 -3.97
CA LEU A 268 -11.93 -0.09 -5.17
C LEU A 268 -11.79 -1.60 -5.37
N ASP A 269 -11.42 -2.31 -4.30
CA ASP A 269 -11.29 -3.76 -4.26
C ASP A 269 -11.64 -4.31 -2.85
N GLN A 270 -11.20 -5.52 -2.52
CA GLN A 270 -11.47 -6.16 -1.23
C GLN A 270 -10.82 -5.45 -0.03
N ASP A 271 -9.65 -4.82 -0.24
CA ASP A 271 -8.84 -4.26 0.82
C ASP A 271 -8.56 -2.76 0.65
N HIS A 272 -8.97 -2.15 -0.47
CA HIS A 272 -8.68 -0.75 -0.80
C HIS A 272 -9.95 0.06 -1.01
N ILE A 273 -9.91 1.28 -0.46
CA ILE A 273 -10.97 2.28 -0.61
C ILE A 273 -10.38 3.61 -1.06
N ALA A 274 -11.11 4.33 -1.90
CA ALA A 274 -10.83 5.71 -2.23
C ALA A 274 -11.73 6.64 -1.40
N VAL A 275 -11.11 7.65 -0.82
CA VAL A 275 -11.76 8.68 -0.01
C VAL A 275 -11.39 10.04 -0.59
N LEU A 276 -12.42 10.79 -1.00
CA LEU A 276 -12.29 12.15 -1.47
C LEU A 276 -12.74 13.10 -0.36
N GLY A 277 -11.80 13.87 0.18
CA GLY A 277 -12.07 14.82 1.25
C GLY A 277 -10.78 15.39 1.85
N PRO A 278 -10.87 16.38 2.74
CA PRO A 278 -9.69 16.92 3.42
C PRO A 278 -9.15 15.91 4.45
N PRO A 279 -7.95 15.34 4.28
CA PRO A 279 -7.38 14.41 5.25
C PRO A 279 -6.89 15.17 6.48
N LEU A 280 -6.97 14.61 7.68
CA LEU A 280 -6.33 15.23 8.86
C LEU A 280 -4.81 15.11 8.76
N PRO A 281 -4.01 16.18 9.04
CA PRO A 281 -4.38 17.54 9.48
C PRO A 281 -4.48 18.58 8.34
N ALA A 282 -4.48 18.16 7.07
CA ALA A 282 -4.49 19.05 5.92
C ALA A 282 -5.86 19.75 5.74
N SER A 283 -5.83 21.02 5.37
CA SER A 283 -7.02 21.83 5.09
C SER A 283 -7.48 21.76 3.63
N LYS A 284 -6.69 21.16 2.75
CA LYS A 284 -6.99 21.03 1.32
C LYS A 284 -7.69 19.71 1.04
N GLU A 285 -8.58 19.70 0.05
CA GLU A 285 -9.19 18.47 -0.44
C GLU A 285 -8.13 17.57 -1.07
N CYS A 286 -8.19 16.28 -0.75
CA CYS A 286 -7.33 15.27 -1.35
C CYS A 286 -8.16 14.08 -1.80
N LEU A 287 -7.69 13.42 -2.86
CA LEU A 287 -8.07 12.05 -3.17
C LEU A 287 -7.06 11.12 -2.50
N SER A 288 -7.52 10.24 -1.62
CA SER A 288 -6.66 9.34 -0.86
C SER A 288 -7.12 7.90 -0.99
N ILE A 289 -6.18 6.97 -1.17
CA ILE A 289 -6.43 5.54 -1.19
C ILE A 289 -5.92 4.94 0.13
N TRP A 290 -6.84 4.28 0.82
CA TRP A 290 -6.60 3.63 2.10
C TRP A 290 -6.67 2.12 1.96
N ASN A 291 -5.80 1.44 2.70
CA ASN A 291 -5.88 0.01 2.90
C ASN A 291 -6.69 -0.29 4.16
N THR A 292 -7.82 -0.97 4.02
CA THR A 292 -8.71 -1.32 5.14
C THR A 292 -8.16 -2.47 5.98
N LYS A 293 -7.42 -3.40 5.37
CA LYS A 293 -6.85 -4.57 6.06
C LYS A 293 -5.78 -4.19 7.08
N PHE A 294 -4.89 -3.26 6.73
CA PHE A 294 -3.81 -2.77 7.60
C PHE A 294 -4.09 -1.40 8.20
N GLN A 295 -5.21 -0.77 7.84
CA GLN A 295 -5.61 0.56 8.29
C GLN A 295 -4.57 1.66 7.96
N THR A 296 -3.93 1.54 6.80
CA THR A 296 -2.84 2.45 6.38
C THR A 296 -3.23 3.29 5.18
N LEU A 297 -2.93 4.59 5.22
CA LEU A 297 -2.95 5.45 4.02
C LEU A 297 -1.83 5.01 3.07
N GLN A 298 -2.17 4.66 1.83
CA GLN A 298 -1.18 4.23 0.83
C GLN A 298 -0.72 5.39 -0.06
N ILE A 299 -1.66 6.19 -0.54
CA ILE A 299 -1.36 7.35 -1.39
C ILE A 299 -2.41 8.45 -1.22
N SER A 300 -1.99 9.70 -1.33
CA SER A 300 -2.85 10.87 -1.29
C SER A 300 -2.40 11.89 -2.35
N LYS A 301 -3.36 12.47 -3.06
CA LYS A 301 -3.14 13.51 -4.06
C LYS A 301 -3.91 14.77 -3.68
N GLU A 302 -3.22 15.90 -3.56
CA GLU A 302 -3.85 17.20 -3.28
C GLU A 302 -4.63 17.71 -4.49
N LEU A 303 -5.82 18.26 -4.25
CA LEU A 303 -6.73 18.81 -5.25
C LEU A 303 -6.97 20.30 -4.98
N PRO A 304 -6.08 21.19 -5.44
CA PRO A 304 -6.08 22.60 -5.04
C PRO A 304 -7.28 23.40 -5.57
N GLN A 305 -7.94 22.94 -6.63
CA GLN A 305 -9.09 23.62 -7.24
C GLN A 305 -10.44 23.25 -6.60
N GLY A 306 -10.44 22.39 -5.58
CA GLY A 306 -11.65 21.84 -4.96
C GLY A 306 -12.41 20.87 -5.87
N THR A 307 -13.40 20.20 -5.31
CA THR A 307 -14.19 19.16 -5.99
C THR A 307 -15.69 19.28 -5.70
N SER A 308 -16.51 18.57 -6.47
CA SER A 308 -17.96 18.49 -6.23
C SER A 308 -18.36 17.56 -5.08
N GLY A 309 -17.40 16.82 -4.49
CA GLY A 309 -17.68 15.80 -3.49
C GLY A 309 -18.34 14.53 -4.05
N GLN A 310 -18.20 14.28 -5.35
CA GLN A 310 -18.67 13.08 -6.03
C GLN A 310 -17.48 12.35 -6.67
N LEU A 311 -17.49 11.03 -6.57
CA LEU A 311 -16.45 10.14 -7.10
C LEU A 311 -17.12 8.93 -7.76
N TRP A 312 -16.75 8.64 -9.01
CA TRP A 312 -17.16 7.44 -9.72
C TRP A 312 -15.94 6.58 -10.02
N TYR A 313 -16.14 5.27 -10.13
CA TYR A 313 -15.09 4.34 -10.52
C TYR A 313 -15.61 3.36 -11.56
N TYR A 314 -14.81 3.11 -12.59
CA TYR A 314 -15.08 2.08 -13.59
C TYR A 314 -13.75 1.47 -14.04
N GLY A 315 -13.61 0.16 -13.82
CA GLY A 315 -12.32 -0.51 -14.03
C GLY A 315 -11.22 0.14 -13.19
N GLU A 316 -10.12 0.48 -13.85
CA GLU A 316 -8.93 1.09 -13.24
C GLU A 316 -8.95 2.63 -13.29
N ASN A 317 -10.10 3.25 -13.55
CA ASN A 317 -10.24 4.70 -13.67
C ASN A 317 -11.17 5.28 -12.61
N LEU A 318 -10.71 6.34 -11.95
CA LEU A 318 -11.51 7.20 -11.08
C LEU A 318 -11.92 8.47 -11.83
N PHE A 319 -13.19 8.83 -11.72
CA PHE A 319 -13.75 10.03 -12.33
C PHE A 319 -14.23 10.97 -11.22
N MET A 320 -13.87 12.25 -11.34
CA MET A 320 -14.33 13.27 -10.40
C MET A 320 -14.33 14.64 -11.06
N LEU A 321 -15.12 15.55 -10.50
CA LEU A 321 -15.07 16.97 -10.86
C LEU A 321 -13.96 17.66 -10.06
N HIS A 322 -12.93 18.16 -10.75
CA HIS A 322 -11.88 19.00 -10.19
C HIS A 322 -12.04 20.42 -10.71
N GLY A 323 -12.43 21.34 -9.82
CA GLY A 323 -12.87 22.68 -10.22
C GLY A 323 -14.13 22.63 -11.10
N LYS A 324 -13.97 22.86 -12.41
CA LYS A 324 -15.07 22.83 -13.41
C LYS A 324 -14.91 21.73 -14.46
N PHE A 325 -13.89 20.90 -14.29
CA PHE A 325 -13.45 19.95 -15.29
C PHE A 325 -13.65 18.52 -14.78
N LEU A 326 -14.14 17.65 -15.65
CA LEU A 326 -14.17 16.22 -15.36
C LEU A 326 -12.76 15.66 -15.55
N THR A 327 -12.16 15.22 -14.46
CA THR A 327 -10.82 14.64 -14.41
C THR A 327 -10.90 13.14 -14.25
N VAL A 328 -10.06 12.43 -14.99
CA VAL A 328 -9.85 10.99 -14.87
C VAL A 328 -8.49 10.74 -14.25
N ILE A 329 -8.46 9.88 -13.23
CA ILE A 329 -7.26 9.44 -12.56
C ILE A 329 -7.21 7.91 -12.65
N PRO A 330 -6.33 7.35 -13.50
CA PRO A 330 -6.07 5.92 -13.46
C PRO A 330 -5.42 5.54 -12.12
N TYR A 331 -5.77 4.38 -11.59
CA TYR A 331 -5.23 3.87 -10.34
C TYR A 331 -4.86 2.40 -10.46
N LYS A 332 -3.85 1.99 -9.70
CA LYS A 332 -3.44 0.60 -9.54
C LYS A 332 -3.46 0.24 -8.08
N CYS A 333 -4.09 -0.88 -7.74
CA CYS A 333 -4.11 -1.45 -6.39
C CYS A 333 -3.46 -2.83 -6.43
N GLU A 334 -2.26 -2.95 -5.85
CA GLU A 334 -1.64 -4.26 -5.63
C GLU A 334 -2.29 -4.97 -4.44
N VAL A 335 -2.25 -6.30 -4.42
CA VAL A 335 -2.74 -7.11 -3.29
C VAL A 335 -2.09 -6.65 -1.98
N SER A 336 -2.89 -6.51 -0.93
CA SER A 336 -2.43 -6.03 0.37
C SER A 336 -1.47 -7.02 1.02
N SER A 337 -0.21 -6.60 1.16
CA SER A 337 0.82 -7.28 1.93
C SER A 337 1.31 -6.41 3.09
N LEU A 338 1.78 -7.04 4.16
CA LEU A 338 2.36 -6.33 5.29
C LEU A 338 3.62 -5.57 4.87
N ALA A 339 4.44 -6.15 3.99
CA ALA A 339 5.60 -5.48 3.40
C ALA A 339 5.21 -4.19 2.64
N GLY A 340 4.08 -4.22 1.93
CA GLY A 340 3.51 -3.05 1.28
C GLY A 340 3.03 -1.99 2.28
N ALA A 341 2.30 -2.39 3.32
CA ALA A 341 1.81 -1.48 4.36
C ALA A 341 2.94 -0.80 5.16
N LEU A 342 4.09 -1.48 5.32
CA LEU A 342 5.27 -0.96 6.02
C LEU A 342 6.24 -0.17 5.11
N GLY A 343 5.90 0.03 3.83
CA GLY A 343 6.76 0.73 2.86
C GLY A 343 8.06 0.00 2.52
N LYS A 344 8.10 -1.32 2.75
CA LYS A 344 9.28 -2.18 2.48
C LYS A 344 9.25 -2.83 1.10
N LEU A 345 8.10 -2.80 0.43
CA LEU A 345 7.93 -3.33 -0.92
C LEU A 345 8.50 -2.33 -1.95
N LYS A 346 9.58 -2.71 -2.64
CA LYS A 346 10.08 -1.96 -3.81
C LYS A 346 9.15 -2.18 -5.00
N HIS A 347 8.76 -1.10 -5.67
CA HIS A 347 7.96 -1.15 -6.90
C HIS A 347 8.73 -1.86 -8.01
N SER A 348 8.14 -2.89 -8.61
CA SER A 348 8.51 -3.31 -9.96
C SER A 348 7.99 -2.26 -10.92
N GLN A 349 8.88 -1.45 -11.50
CA GLN A 349 8.51 -0.77 -12.73
C GLN A 349 8.27 -1.85 -13.79
N ASP A 350 7.08 -1.82 -14.39
CA ASP A 350 6.76 -2.65 -15.54
C ASP A 350 7.80 -2.40 -16.65
N PRO A 351 8.27 -3.41 -17.41
CA PRO A 351 9.35 -3.25 -18.39
C PRO A 351 9.03 -2.31 -19.59
N GLY A 352 7.90 -1.59 -19.57
CA GLY A 352 7.41 -0.77 -20.68
C GLY A 352 7.26 0.72 -20.40
N THR A 353 7.43 1.20 -19.16
CA THR A 353 7.21 2.62 -18.85
C THR A 353 8.54 3.28 -18.54
N HIS A 354 9.20 3.81 -19.58
CA HIS A 354 10.26 4.78 -19.39
C HIS A 354 9.67 6.05 -18.76
N SER A 355 9.62 6.07 -17.43
CA SER A 355 9.67 7.33 -16.69
C SER A 355 10.94 8.02 -17.13
N VAL A 356 10.82 9.11 -17.89
CA VAL A 356 11.92 10.06 -18.03
C VAL A 356 12.06 10.74 -16.68
N SER A 357 12.71 10.05 -15.76
CA SER A 357 13.29 10.66 -14.58
C SER A 357 14.22 11.76 -15.08
N HIS A 358 13.90 13.01 -14.73
CA HIS A 358 14.81 14.13 -14.86
C HIS A 358 16.04 13.88 -13.98
N PHE A 359 16.95 13.04 -14.46
CA PHE A 359 18.29 12.94 -13.91
C PHE A 359 19.02 14.23 -14.26
N VAL A 360 19.48 14.92 -13.22
CA VAL A 360 20.57 15.88 -13.34
C VAL A 360 21.78 15.10 -13.83
N ASN A 361 22.18 15.38 -15.07
CA ASN A 361 23.34 14.75 -15.71
C ASN A 361 24.61 15.19 -14.96
N TRP A 362 25.18 14.29 -14.15
CA TRP A 362 26.44 14.49 -13.43
C TRP A 362 27.68 14.12 -14.27
N GLU A 363 27.52 13.74 -15.54
CA GLU A 363 28.65 13.61 -16.46
C GLU A 363 28.99 14.95 -17.11
N THR A 364 29.58 15.87 -16.33
CA THR A 364 30.48 16.90 -16.90
C THR A 364 31.75 16.99 -16.07
N SER A 365 32.57 15.94 -16.16
CA SER A 365 33.99 16.00 -15.82
C SER A 365 34.83 15.14 -16.78
N GLN A 366 34.65 15.33 -18.09
CA GLN A 366 35.69 15.01 -19.07
C GLN A 366 36.02 16.24 -19.91
N GLY A 367 37.31 16.57 -19.91
CA GLY A 367 37.86 17.79 -20.45
C GLY A 367 37.77 17.91 -21.96
N HIS A 368 37.61 19.16 -22.39
CA HIS A 368 38.00 19.78 -23.65
C HIS A 368 38.38 18.88 -24.85
N GLY A 369 37.55 18.98 -25.90
CA GLY A 369 37.89 18.67 -27.29
C GLY A 369 36.92 19.35 -28.27
N LEU A 370 37.30 20.54 -28.74
CA LEU A 370 36.88 21.30 -29.93
C LEU A 370 35.62 20.87 -30.73
N GLY A 371 34.61 21.76 -30.85
CA GLY A 371 33.55 21.65 -31.86
C GLY A 371 32.33 22.55 -31.61
N SER A 372 32.29 23.70 -32.30
CA SER A 372 31.33 24.81 -32.19
C SER A 372 29.87 24.51 -32.63
N LEU A 373 28.85 25.08 -31.96
CA LEU A 373 27.93 26.13 -32.47
C LEU A 373 26.64 26.29 -31.60
N ASN A 374 26.46 27.51 -31.06
CA ASN A 374 25.21 28.26 -30.77
C ASN A 374 24.20 27.68 -29.74
N SER A 375 23.59 28.40 -28.78
CA SER A 375 23.43 29.82 -28.45
C SER A 375 22.86 29.95 -27.01
N GLU A 376 23.20 31.03 -26.29
CA GLU A 376 22.89 31.37 -24.88
C GLU A 376 21.37 31.48 -24.52
N PRO A 377 21.00 31.49 -23.21
CA PRO A 377 20.97 32.75 -22.46
C PRO A 377 21.51 32.71 -21.00
N SER A 378 22.29 33.75 -20.70
CA SER A 378 22.31 34.58 -19.47
C SER A 378 22.67 33.96 -18.10
N LYS A 379 23.96 34.07 -17.73
CA LYS A 379 24.47 33.94 -16.35
C LYS A 379 24.46 35.29 -15.63
N ARG A 380 23.70 35.41 -14.55
CA ARG A 380 23.86 36.50 -13.56
C ARG A 380 24.96 36.11 -12.57
N MET A 381 26.06 36.86 -12.63
CA MET A 381 27.21 36.75 -11.74
C MET A 381 26.86 37.16 -10.30
N LEU A 382 27.26 36.35 -9.32
CA LEU A 382 27.42 36.80 -7.94
C LEU A 382 28.82 36.42 -7.44
N ARG A 383 29.63 37.48 -7.30
CA ARG A 383 31.02 37.50 -6.82
C ARG A 383 31.11 36.92 -5.41
N ARG A 384 32.07 36.02 -5.16
CA ARG A 384 32.68 35.87 -3.83
C ARG A 384 34.19 35.71 -3.93
N ARG A 385 34.86 36.40 -3.00
CA ARG A 385 36.26 36.84 -3.00
C ARG A 385 37.28 35.69 -3.03
N LYS A 386 38.33 35.93 -3.82
CA LYS A 386 39.63 35.27 -3.83
C LYS A 386 40.32 35.46 -2.46
N SER A 387 40.78 34.37 -1.85
CA SER A 387 41.95 34.39 -0.96
C SER A 387 42.98 33.44 -1.58
N GLU A 388 44.01 34.02 -2.18
CA GLU A 388 45.21 33.29 -2.62
C GLU A 388 46.06 33.01 -1.39
N ALA A 389 46.31 31.73 -1.10
CA ALA A 389 47.49 31.27 -0.41
C ALA A 389 48.15 30.23 -1.32
N SER A 390 49.43 30.48 -1.61
CA SER A 390 50.29 29.73 -2.50
C SER A 390 50.67 28.37 -1.88
N GLU A 391 50.26 27.26 -2.49
CA GLU A 391 50.95 25.96 -2.41
C GLU A 391 50.94 25.29 -3.80
N GLN A 392 51.99 24.55 -4.11
CA GLN A 392 52.28 23.94 -5.41
C GLN A 392 51.17 22.98 -5.90
N PRO A 393 51.12 22.62 -7.20
CA PRO A 393 50.17 21.62 -7.69
C PRO A 393 50.64 20.23 -7.24
N GLU A 394 50.37 19.86 -5.99
CA GLU A 394 50.48 18.47 -5.56
C GLU A 394 49.45 17.65 -6.34
N VAL A 395 49.91 16.54 -6.94
CA VAL A 395 49.00 15.54 -7.51
C VAL A 395 48.00 15.16 -6.41
N PRO A 396 46.68 15.16 -6.67
CA PRO A 396 45.70 14.84 -5.64
C PRO A 396 46.08 13.53 -4.94
N ALA A 397 46.14 13.52 -3.62
CA ALA A 397 46.60 12.38 -2.82
C ALA A 397 45.90 11.05 -3.20
N SER A 398 44.66 11.12 -3.70
CA SER A 398 43.91 9.99 -4.25
C SER A 398 44.53 9.38 -5.52
N LYS A 399 45.01 10.20 -6.45
CA LYS A 399 45.67 9.74 -7.69
C LYS A 399 47.02 9.07 -7.38
N GLN A 400 47.74 9.60 -6.39
CA GLN A 400 48.98 8.99 -5.89
C GLN A 400 48.69 7.62 -5.28
N LEU A 401 47.71 7.52 -4.38
CA LEU A 401 47.31 6.24 -3.75
C LEU A 401 46.85 5.19 -4.77
N LEU A 402 46.06 5.59 -5.78
CA LEU A 402 45.64 4.68 -6.87
C LEU A 402 46.83 4.16 -7.70
N SER A 403 47.89 4.95 -7.87
CA SER A 403 49.11 4.50 -8.54
C SER A 403 49.94 3.53 -7.68
N THR A 404 50.02 3.79 -6.37
CA THR A 404 50.67 2.92 -5.36
C THR A 404 50.01 1.55 -5.32
N ILE A 405 48.66 1.51 -5.36
CA ILE A 405 47.88 0.27 -5.34
C ILE A 405 48.26 -0.68 -6.48
N LYS A 406 48.67 -0.18 -7.64
CA LYS A 406 49.00 -1.02 -8.81
C LYS A 406 50.34 -1.76 -8.71
N LYS A 407 51.27 -1.31 -7.86
CA LYS A 407 52.67 -1.78 -7.90
C LYS A 407 53.27 -2.13 -6.54
N ASP A 408 52.80 -1.53 -5.45
CA ASP A 408 53.46 -1.63 -4.16
C ASP A 408 52.99 -2.80 -3.30
N SER A 409 53.69 -3.05 -2.18
CA SER A 409 53.33 -4.08 -1.22
C SER A 409 52.09 -3.71 -0.39
N GLU A 410 51.35 -4.71 0.11
CA GLU A 410 50.16 -4.53 0.96
C GLU A 410 50.44 -3.61 2.16
N LYS A 411 51.57 -3.81 2.85
CA LYS A 411 51.96 -2.99 4.00
C LYS A 411 52.20 -1.53 3.63
N HIS A 412 52.76 -1.27 2.46
CA HIS A 412 52.97 0.11 1.99
C HIS A 412 51.65 0.78 1.63
N ILE A 413 50.76 0.06 0.95
CA ILE A 413 49.40 0.52 0.61
C ILE A 413 48.62 0.87 1.88
N GLU A 414 48.71 0.04 2.93
CA GLU A 414 48.01 0.30 4.19
C GLU A 414 48.50 1.59 4.88
N VAL A 415 49.81 1.86 4.86
CA VAL A 415 50.37 3.09 5.43
C VAL A 415 49.90 4.33 4.67
N GLU A 416 49.93 4.29 3.34
CA GLU A 416 49.47 5.41 2.51
C GLU A 416 47.95 5.62 2.62
N LEU A 417 47.18 4.54 2.76
CA LEU A 417 45.74 4.61 3.00
C LEU A 417 45.43 5.31 4.34
N ARG A 418 46.14 4.98 5.42
CA ARG A 418 45.95 5.66 6.72
C ARG A 418 46.27 7.14 6.64
N LYS A 419 47.33 7.52 5.92
CA LYS A 419 47.64 8.95 5.66
C LYS A 419 46.52 9.63 4.91
N PHE A 420 45.98 8.98 3.88
CA PHE A 420 44.86 9.50 3.09
C PHE A 420 43.59 9.70 3.94
N LEU A 421 43.24 8.70 4.78
CA LEU A 421 42.06 8.77 5.66
C LEU A 421 42.19 9.83 6.77
N ALA A 422 43.41 10.26 7.12
CA ALA A 422 43.65 11.33 8.09
C ALA A 422 43.46 12.75 7.50
N ILE A 423 43.37 12.89 6.17
CA ILE A 423 43.15 14.17 5.50
C ILE A 423 41.68 14.61 5.67
N LYS A 424 41.44 15.92 5.75
CA LYS A 424 40.10 16.51 5.92
C LYS A 424 39.14 16.06 4.79
N ARG A 425 37.97 15.51 5.17
CA ARG A 425 36.94 15.01 4.23
C ARG A 425 36.46 16.11 3.29
N THR A 426 36.57 15.85 1.98
CA THR A 426 36.01 16.66 0.89
C THR A 426 34.63 16.14 0.48
N PRO A 427 33.79 16.92 -0.22
CA PRO A 427 32.48 16.44 -0.69
C PRO A 427 32.58 15.23 -1.64
N ASP A 428 33.67 15.10 -2.40
CA ASP A 428 33.92 13.98 -3.31
C ASP A 428 34.53 12.75 -2.61
N PHE A 429 34.57 12.72 -1.27
CA PHE A 429 35.23 11.65 -0.52
C PHE A 429 34.60 10.26 -0.76
N HIS A 430 33.29 10.19 -0.99
CA HIS A 430 32.58 8.93 -1.23
C HIS A 430 33.01 8.24 -2.54
N THR A 431 33.10 9.01 -3.63
CA THR A 431 33.49 8.47 -4.95
C THR A 431 34.96 8.07 -4.96
N VAL A 432 35.82 8.89 -4.34
CA VAL A 432 37.26 8.59 -4.24
C VAL A 432 37.52 7.30 -3.44
N ILE A 433 36.81 7.10 -2.33
CA ILE A 433 36.90 5.87 -1.53
C ILE A 433 36.40 4.66 -2.34
N GLY A 434 35.30 4.80 -3.09
CA GLY A 434 34.83 3.79 -4.04
C GLY A 434 35.89 3.42 -5.10
N ASP A 435 36.50 4.42 -5.74
CA ASP A 435 37.56 4.24 -6.74
C ASP A 435 38.78 3.50 -6.16
N ILE A 436 39.16 3.81 -4.92
CA ILE A 436 40.26 3.13 -4.21
C ILE A 436 39.91 1.64 -4.01
N VAL A 437 38.69 1.33 -3.57
CA VAL A 437 38.24 -0.06 -3.40
C VAL A 437 38.22 -0.78 -4.75
N ILE A 438 37.69 -0.16 -5.80
CA ILE A 438 37.70 -0.73 -7.16
C ILE A 438 39.12 -0.99 -7.64
N GLY A 439 40.07 -0.09 -7.37
CA GLY A 439 41.48 -0.26 -7.67
C GLY A 439 42.11 -1.45 -6.94
N LEU A 440 41.83 -1.61 -5.64
CA LEU A 440 42.29 -2.75 -4.84
C LEU A 440 41.70 -4.07 -5.37
N LEU A 441 40.39 -4.11 -5.61
CA LEU A 441 39.69 -5.28 -6.13
C LEU A 441 40.16 -5.66 -7.54
N GLY A 442 40.43 -4.67 -8.39
CA GLY A 442 41.01 -4.88 -9.71
C GLY A 442 42.35 -5.63 -9.62
N ARG A 443 43.19 -5.27 -8.65
CA ARG A 443 44.45 -5.98 -8.39
C ARG A 443 44.22 -7.38 -7.78
N CYS A 444 43.28 -7.54 -6.86
CA CYS A 444 42.93 -8.86 -6.32
C CYS A 444 42.52 -9.86 -7.42
N LYS A 445 41.79 -9.37 -8.45
CA LYS A 445 41.37 -10.20 -9.60
C LYS A 445 42.56 -10.58 -10.49
N THR A 446 43.55 -9.70 -10.66
CA THR A 446 44.74 -9.99 -11.47
C THR A 446 45.80 -10.81 -10.72
N GLU A 447 45.87 -10.66 -9.39
CA GLU A 447 46.86 -11.31 -8.52
C GLU A 447 46.13 -12.08 -7.39
N PRO A 448 45.78 -13.36 -7.58
CA PRO A 448 44.96 -14.10 -6.60
C PRO A 448 45.56 -14.26 -5.19
N SER A 449 46.89 -14.12 -5.06
CA SER A 449 47.64 -14.13 -3.80
C SER A 449 47.61 -12.80 -3.05
N PHE A 450 47.20 -11.72 -3.72
CA PHE A 450 47.09 -10.38 -3.14
C PHE A 450 45.67 -10.16 -2.63
N TYR A 451 45.51 -10.12 -1.31
CA TYR A 451 44.23 -9.84 -0.64
C TYR A 451 44.45 -8.81 0.47
N PRO A 452 44.25 -7.50 0.20
CA PRO A 452 44.58 -6.41 1.10
C PRO A 452 43.51 -6.26 2.20
N ARG A 453 43.37 -7.30 3.02
CA ARG A 453 42.26 -7.46 3.97
C ARG A 453 42.15 -6.27 4.93
N ASN A 454 43.26 -5.85 5.53
CA ASN A 454 43.28 -4.77 6.50
C ASN A 454 42.89 -3.42 5.88
N SER A 455 43.36 -3.16 4.65
CA SER A 455 43.02 -1.94 3.91
C SER A 455 41.53 -1.92 3.55
N LEU A 456 40.96 -3.04 3.09
CA LEU A 456 39.53 -3.15 2.80
C LEU A 456 38.67 -2.97 4.05
N MET A 457 39.06 -3.58 5.19
CA MET A 457 38.35 -3.41 6.46
C MET A 457 38.36 -1.95 6.94
N GLN A 458 39.51 -1.26 6.85
CA GLN A 458 39.61 0.17 7.19
C GLN A 458 38.72 1.05 6.30
N LEU A 459 38.61 0.72 5.01
CA LEU A 459 37.76 1.44 4.07
C LEU A 459 36.27 1.25 4.38
N ILE A 460 35.84 0.03 4.69
CA ILE A 460 34.44 -0.24 5.07
C ILE A 460 34.08 0.53 6.34
N GLN A 461 34.94 0.48 7.38
CA GLN A 461 34.76 1.20 8.65
C GLN A 461 34.61 2.73 8.53
N THR A 462 34.85 3.33 7.36
CA THR A 462 34.54 4.74 7.13
C THR A 462 33.03 5.04 7.10
N HIS A 463 32.16 4.02 6.94
CA HIS A 463 30.70 4.13 6.80
C HIS A 463 30.22 4.96 5.59
N VAL A 464 31.09 5.10 4.58
CA VAL A 464 30.89 5.97 3.40
C VAL A 464 30.58 5.15 2.14
N LEU A 465 30.79 3.83 2.18
CA LEU A 465 30.66 2.89 1.08
C LEU A 465 29.26 2.25 1.00
N SER A 466 28.91 1.79 -0.20
CA SER A 466 27.70 1.02 -0.53
C SER A 466 28.06 -0.10 -1.51
N TYR A 467 27.18 -1.08 -1.71
CA TYR A 467 27.41 -2.16 -2.68
C TYR A 467 27.58 -1.60 -4.10
N SER A 468 26.75 -0.64 -4.49
CA SER A 468 26.84 0.05 -5.80
C SER A 468 28.14 0.80 -6.05
N LEU A 469 28.79 1.34 -5.01
CA LEU A 469 30.07 2.06 -5.13
C LEU A 469 31.29 1.14 -5.18
N CYS A 470 31.16 -0.10 -4.72
CA CYS A 470 32.24 -1.08 -4.75
C CYS A 470 31.76 -2.47 -5.22
N PRO A 471 31.22 -2.57 -6.45
CA PRO A 471 30.73 -3.83 -6.98
C PRO A 471 31.88 -4.85 -7.03
N GLY A 472 31.63 -6.06 -6.55
CA GLY A 472 32.64 -7.11 -6.45
C GLY A 472 33.35 -7.24 -5.10
N LEU A 473 33.21 -6.30 -4.16
CA LEU A 473 33.81 -6.45 -2.83
C LEU A 473 33.27 -7.68 -2.11
N MET A 474 31.95 -7.80 -2.03
CA MET A 474 31.30 -8.94 -1.38
C MET A 474 31.51 -10.24 -2.16
N GLU A 475 31.61 -10.21 -3.50
CA GLU A 475 31.92 -11.39 -4.31
C GLU A 475 33.33 -11.94 -3.98
N VAL A 476 34.34 -11.08 -3.91
CA VAL A 476 35.69 -11.47 -3.50
C VAL A 476 35.72 -11.99 -2.06
N ALA A 477 34.97 -11.35 -1.15
CA ALA A 477 34.86 -11.80 0.23
C ALA A 477 34.15 -13.17 0.35
N LEU A 478 33.14 -13.44 -0.49
CA LEU A 478 32.47 -14.75 -0.60
C LEU A 478 33.45 -15.82 -1.10
N GLU A 479 34.22 -15.53 -2.16
CA GLU A 479 35.24 -16.44 -2.72
C GLU A 479 36.35 -16.78 -1.71
N LYS A 480 36.77 -15.80 -0.91
CA LYS A 480 37.79 -15.98 0.15
C LYS A 480 37.20 -16.50 1.46
N THR A 481 35.88 -16.67 1.55
CA THR A 481 35.17 -17.04 2.80
C THR A 481 35.52 -16.12 3.98
N ASP A 482 35.69 -14.82 3.72
CA ASP A 482 36.01 -13.81 4.76
C ASP A 482 34.76 -13.36 5.51
N VAL A 483 34.40 -14.14 6.52
CA VAL A 483 33.17 -13.98 7.32
C VAL A 483 33.05 -12.60 7.95
N GLN A 484 34.15 -12.05 8.48
CA GLN A 484 34.15 -10.75 9.16
C GLN A 484 33.84 -9.61 8.18
N MET A 485 34.43 -9.67 6.98
CA MET A 485 34.18 -8.67 5.93
C MET A 485 32.74 -8.74 5.44
N LEU A 486 32.21 -9.96 5.22
CA LEU A 486 30.82 -10.16 4.84
C LEU A 486 29.85 -9.64 5.90
N GLN A 487 30.10 -9.92 7.18
CA GLN A 487 29.28 -9.43 8.29
C GLN A 487 29.29 -7.89 8.35
N LEU A 488 30.46 -7.27 8.17
CA LEU A 488 30.59 -5.81 8.20
C LEU A 488 29.86 -5.15 7.02
N CYS A 489 29.99 -5.71 5.82
CA CYS A 489 29.25 -5.23 4.64
C CYS A 489 27.73 -5.34 4.84
N LEU A 490 27.23 -6.48 5.33
CA LEU A 490 25.80 -6.70 5.61
C LEU A 490 25.21 -5.71 6.63
N GLN A 491 26.04 -5.24 7.57
CA GLN A 491 25.63 -4.27 8.58
C GLN A 491 25.65 -2.82 8.06
N GLN A 492 26.51 -2.49 7.09
CA GLN A 492 26.77 -1.11 6.69
C GLN A 492 26.21 -0.73 5.32
N PHE A 493 26.12 -1.67 4.37
CA PHE A 493 25.70 -1.35 3.01
C PHE A 493 24.17 -1.35 2.91
N PRO A 494 23.56 -0.25 2.45
CA PRO A 494 22.10 -0.12 2.38
C PRO A 494 21.47 -0.82 1.17
N ASP A 495 22.26 -1.24 0.19
CA ASP A 495 21.84 -1.56 -1.18
C ASP A 495 22.34 -2.93 -1.68
N ILE A 496 22.53 -3.90 -0.77
CA ILE A 496 22.98 -5.25 -1.11
C ILE A 496 21.88 -6.02 -1.87
N PRO A 497 22.16 -6.62 -3.04
CA PRO A 497 21.22 -7.47 -3.76
C PRO A 497 20.90 -8.77 -3.03
N GLU A 498 19.67 -9.27 -3.15
CA GLU A 498 19.19 -10.49 -2.49
C GLU A 498 19.99 -11.74 -2.87
N ALA A 499 20.50 -11.80 -4.11
CA ALA A 499 21.39 -12.87 -4.57
C ALA A 499 22.65 -12.97 -3.70
N ILE A 500 23.26 -11.84 -3.35
CA ILE A 500 24.46 -11.76 -2.52
C ILE A 500 24.12 -12.07 -1.06
N THR A 501 22.99 -11.56 -0.57
CA THR A 501 22.49 -11.88 0.79
C THR A 501 22.25 -13.39 0.95
N CYS A 502 21.60 -14.05 -0.01
CA CYS A 502 21.41 -15.50 -0.01
C CYS A 502 22.73 -16.28 -0.11
N ALA A 503 23.68 -15.80 -0.90
CA ALA A 503 25.02 -16.39 -0.96
C ALA A 503 25.74 -16.31 0.39
N CYS A 504 25.64 -15.17 1.09
CA CYS A 504 26.17 -15.01 2.45
C CYS A 504 25.50 -15.97 3.43
N LEU A 505 24.15 -16.05 3.41
CA LEU A 505 23.38 -16.97 4.24
C LEU A 505 23.83 -18.43 4.02
N LYS A 506 24.00 -18.83 2.76
CA LYS A 506 24.47 -20.18 2.40
C LYS A 506 25.86 -20.46 2.98
N ILE A 507 26.81 -19.54 2.85
CA ILE A 507 28.16 -19.70 3.41
C ILE A 507 28.11 -19.79 4.94
N PHE A 508 27.40 -18.87 5.62
CA PHE A 508 27.32 -18.85 7.08
C PHE A 508 26.71 -20.12 7.67
N LEU A 509 25.73 -20.72 6.98
CA LEU A 509 25.14 -22.00 7.38
C LEU A 509 26.06 -23.20 7.07
N SER A 510 26.88 -23.10 6.01
CA SER A 510 27.78 -24.19 5.58
C SER A 510 29.08 -24.28 6.40
N ILE A 511 29.49 -23.20 7.08
CA ILE A 511 30.71 -23.19 7.89
C ILE A 511 30.51 -24.04 9.16
N GLY A 512 31.44 -24.98 9.37
CA GLY A 512 31.49 -25.80 10.58
C GLY A 512 31.81 -24.98 11.84
N ASP A 513 31.23 -25.36 12.97
CA ASP A 513 31.31 -24.60 14.22
C ASP A 513 32.76 -24.48 14.75
N GLU A 514 33.61 -25.46 14.50
CA GLU A 514 35.04 -25.46 14.88
C GLU A 514 35.84 -24.35 14.18
N ILE A 515 35.51 -24.05 12.93
CA ILE A 515 36.15 -22.99 12.14
C ILE A 515 35.64 -21.63 12.61
N LEU A 516 34.34 -21.55 12.90
CA LEU A 516 33.71 -20.31 13.31
C LEU A 516 34.15 -19.86 14.71
N GLN A 517 34.43 -20.78 15.62
CA GLN A 517 35.04 -20.46 16.92
C GLN A 517 36.37 -19.73 16.78
N LYS A 518 37.16 -20.00 15.73
CA LYS A 518 38.44 -19.33 15.45
C LYS A 518 38.29 -18.02 14.66
N ALA A 519 37.13 -17.76 14.06
CA ALA A 519 36.88 -16.56 13.27
C ALA A 519 36.57 -15.33 14.15
N GLU A 520 37.01 -14.15 13.72
CA GLU A 520 36.62 -12.87 14.32
C GLU A 520 35.23 -12.48 13.82
N VAL A 521 34.24 -12.49 14.72
CA VAL A 521 32.84 -12.16 14.43
C VAL A 521 32.38 -11.11 15.44
N ASN A 522 31.69 -10.07 14.97
CA ASN A 522 31.08 -9.08 15.85
C ASN A 522 29.87 -9.70 16.57
N MET A 523 29.90 -9.73 17.90
CA MET A 523 28.89 -10.38 18.76
C MET A 523 27.83 -9.41 19.31
N GLU A 524 27.86 -8.11 18.98
CA GLU A 524 26.95 -7.08 19.53
C GLU A 524 25.44 -7.36 19.34
N SER A 525 25.11 -8.26 18.39
CA SER A 525 23.74 -8.68 18.10
C SER A 525 23.27 -9.92 18.88
N VAL A 526 24.12 -10.48 19.75
CA VAL A 526 23.85 -11.66 20.59
C VAL A 526 24.12 -11.28 22.04
N SER A 527 23.18 -11.53 22.95
CA SER A 527 23.40 -11.39 24.39
C SER A 527 24.08 -12.63 24.95
N ASP A 528 25.11 -12.45 25.79
CA ASP A 528 25.74 -13.55 26.51
C ASP A 528 24.73 -14.22 27.47
N TYR A 529 24.34 -15.44 27.13
CA TYR A 529 23.58 -16.34 28.00
C TYR A 529 24.50 -17.42 28.56
N SER A 530 25.66 -17.03 29.09
CA SER A 530 26.49 -17.95 29.86
C SER A 530 26.01 -17.98 31.31
N ASP A 531 25.42 -19.10 31.72
CA ASP A 531 25.28 -19.48 33.12
C ASP A 531 26.67 -19.49 33.77
N ALA A 532 26.99 -18.41 34.50
CA ALA A 532 28.08 -18.41 35.45
C ALA A 532 27.55 -19.01 36.77
N VAL A 533 27.45 -20.33 36.82
CA VAL A 533 27.51 -21.05 38.10
C VAL A 533 28.96 -21.52 38.24
N GLN A 534 29.78 -20.69 38.87
CA GLN A 534 31.02 -21.16 39.48
C GLN A 534 30.80 -21.18 41.00
N ASP A 535 30.88 -22.42 41.50
CA ASP A 535 31.12 -22.83 42.88
C ASP A 535 31.99 -21.85 43.68
N GLU A 536 31.46 -21.36 44.79
CA GLU A 536 32.27 -21.16 46.01
C GLU A 536 31.49 -21.66 47.23
N HIS A 537 31.88 -22.87 47.65
CA HIS A 537 32.05 -23.39 49.01
C HIS A 537 31.01 -23.09 50.12
N MET A 538 30.48 -24.19 50.68
CA MET A 538 29.85 -24.28 52.00
C MET A 538 30.70 -23.64 53.10
N GLU A 539 30.08 -22.83 53.95
CA GLU A 539 30.41 -22.72 55.37
C GLU A 539 29.14 -22.53 56.22
N GLU A 540 29.27 -22.92 57.47
CA GLU A 540 28.26 -23.45 58.40
C GLU A 540 27.17 -22.47 58.90
N GLN A 541 26.03 -23.07 59.28
CA GLN A 541 24.95 -22.56 60.15
C GLN A 541 25.46 -21.95 61.49
N PRO A 542 24.67 -21.17 62.30
CA PRO A 542 23.31 -21.55 62.72
C PRO A 542 22.26 -20.48 63.16
N ALA A 543 21.02 -20.98 63.24
CA ALA A 543 19.88 -20.65 64.15
C ALA A 543 19.34 -19.20 64.19
N ILE A 544 18.02 -18.97 64.19
CA ILE A 544 17.18 -18.95 65.41
C ILE A 544 15.67 -18.75 65.07
N LEU A 545 14.82 -19.52 65.77
CA LEU A 545 13.39 -19.39 66.16
C LEU A 545 12.28 -19.41 65.08
N GLN A 546 11.51 -20.51 64.92
CA GLN A 546 10.37 -21.03 65.72
C GLN A 546 9.12 -20.12 65.82
N ASN A 547 8.02 -20.62 65.24
CA ASN A 547 6.66 -20.74 65.80
C ASN A 547 5.83 -21.50 64.74
N GLY A 548 5.36 -22.74 64.89
CA GLY A 548 5.02 -23.50 66.08
C GLY A 548 3.50 -23.61 66.19
N PHE A 549 2.88 -24.57 65.50
CA PHE A 549 1.59 -25.19 65.88
C PHE A 549 1.34 -26.43 65.00
N ASN A 550 1.46 -27.62 65.61
CA ASN A 550 0.78 -28.87 65.25
C ASN A 550 0.25 -29.45 66.57
N PRO A 551 -0.84 -30.23 66.51
CA PRO A 551 -0.77 -31.61 67.00
C PRO A 551 -1.42 -32.59 66.00
N GLU A 552 -0.73 -33.68 65.62
CA GLU A 552 -0.97 -35.09 66.05
C GLU A 552 -2.22 -35.71 65.39
N GLU A 553 -2.26 -36.91 64.81
CA GLU A 553 -1.41 -38.10 64.61
C GLU A 553 -2.10 -38.88 63.46
N ASP A 554 -1.38 -39.55 62.55
CA ASP A 554 -1.59 -40.98 62.27
C ASP A 554 -0.71 -41.51 61.11
N ASN A 555 -0.45 -42.80 61.21
CA ASN A 555 0.63 -43.57 60.60
C ASN A 555 0.21 -44.30 59.29
N CYS A 556 1.23 -44.74 58.54
CA CYS A 556 1.25 -45.81 57.51
C CYS A 556 0.87 -45.53 56.03
N ASP A 557 1.92 -45.63 55.20
CA ASP A 557 2.08 -46.41 53.96
C ASP A 557 1.17 -46.21 52.72
N LYS A 558 1.87 -45.85 51.62
CA LYS A 558 1.75 -46.35 50.23
C LYS A 558 0.38 -46.26 49.51
N GLU A 559 0.27 -45.33 48.55
CA GLU A 559 0.26 -45.57 47.09
C GLU A 559 -0.23 -44.34 46.31
N LEU A 560 0.45 -44.09 45.19
CA LEU A 560 -0.07 -43.57 43.92
C LEU A 560 -1.00 -42.35 43.95
N ASN A 561 -0.45 -41.20 43.57
CA ASN A 561 -1.18 -40.26 42.71
C ASN A 561 -0.21 -39.49 41.82
N GLU A 562 -0.31 -39.76 40.52
CA GLU A 562 0.31 -39.03 39.43
C GLU A 562 -0.07 -37.54 39.52
N LYS A 563 0.95 -36.66 39.50
CA LYS A 563 0.79 -35.27 39.07
C LYS A 563 1.52 -35.12 37.73
N PRO A 564 0.97 -34.36 36.76
CA PRO A 564 1.55 -34.26 35.43
C PRO A 564 2.92 -33.58 35.54
N GLN A 565 3.93 -34.19 34.92
CA GLN A 565 5.21 -33.55 34.67
C GLN A 565 4.99 -32.35 33.74
N ASP A 566 5.16 -31.14 34.27
CA ASP A 566 5.49 -29.97 33.48
C ASP A 566 6.86 -30.21 32.83
N ILE A 567 6.86 -30.45 31.52
CA ILE A 567 8.07 -30.41 30.69
C ILE A 567 8.32 -28.94 30.37
N THR A 568 9.00 -28.22 31.26
CA THR A 568 9.69 -26.99 30.87
C THR A 568 11.05 -27.36 30.32
N ASP A 569 11.08 -27.80 29.05
CA ASP A 569 12.32 -27.87 28.28
C ASP A 569 12.78 -26.44 28.01
N THR A 570 13.78 -26.00 28.76
CA THR A 570 14.53 -24.77 28.52
C THR A 570 15.17 -24.87 27.13
N THR A 571 14.53 -24.29 26.11
CA THR A 571 15.00 -24.35 24.73
C THR A 571 16.38 -23.70 24.61
N SER A 572 17.41 -24.52 24.44
CA SER A 572 18.77 -24.07 24.13
C SER A 572 18.85 -23.57 22.68
N CYS A 573 19.74 -22.60 22.41
CA CYS A 573 19.90 -22.03 21.07
C CYS A 573 20.41 -23.12 20.09
N PRO A 574 19.77 -23.30 18.92
CA PRO A 574 20.13 -24.37 17.97
C PRO A 574 21.47 -24.13 17.24
N VAL A 575 22.07 -22.95 17.41
CA VAL A 575 23.36 -22.57 16.80
C VAL A 575 24.27 -21.91 17.83
N ILE A 576 25.59 -22.03 17.64
CA ILE A 576 26.56 -21.34 18.49
C ILE A 576 26.45 -19.81 18.38
N PRO A 577 26.80 -19.03 19.42
CA PRO A 577 26.65 -17.56 19.43
C PRO A 577 27.27 -16.84 18.23
N LYS A 578 28.44 -17.29 17.74
CA LYS A 578 29.06 -16.67 16.55
C LYS A 578 28.24 -16.88 15.28
N LYS A 579 27.58 -18.03 15.14
CA LYS A 579 26.70 -18.32 13.99
C LYS A 579 25.41 -17.51 14.11
N ALA A 580 24.85 -17.41 15.31
CA ALA A 580 23.72 -16.53 15.61
C ALA A 580 24.00 -15.08 15.19
N ALA A 581 25.17 -14.54 15.52
CA ALA A 581 25.55 -13.16 15.17
C ALA A 581 25.60 -12.90 13.65
N LEU A 582 26.02 -13.90 12.87
CA LEU A 582 26.04 -13.82 11.40
C LEU A 582 24.65 -13.91 10.79
N LEU A 583 23.83 -14.82 11.30
CA LEU A 583 22.43 -14.96 10.86
C LEU A 583 21.63 -13.69 11.20
N ASN A 584 21.90 -13.08 12.34
CA ASN A 584 21.28 -11.80 12.72
C ASN A 584 21.70 -10.66 11.78
N ALA A 585 22.92 -10.68 11.24
CA ALA A 585 23.33 -9.71 10.22
C ALA A 585 22.51 -9.86 8.93
N ILE A 586 22.22 -11.09 8.50
CA ILE A 586 21.35 -11.38 7.35
C ILE A 586 19.92 -10.89 7.60
N LEU A 587 19.35 -11.19 8.77
CA LEU A 587 17.98 -10.77 9.12
C LEU A 587 17.81 -9.26 9.19
N ARG A 588 18.90 -8.55 9.44
CA ARG A 588 18.91 -7.08 9.49
C ARG A 588 19.08 -6.43 8.12
N SER A 589 19.52 -7.17 7.11
CA SER A 589 19.63 -6.67 5.74
C SER A 589 18.26 -6.45 5.13
N ALA A 590 18.12 -5.40 4.31
CA ALA A 590 16.90 -5.14 3.56
C ALA A 590 16.75 -6.18 2.43
N TYR A 591 15.51 -6.65 2.19
CA TYR A 591 15.22 -7.61 1.13
C TYR A 591 13.86 -7.33 0.48
N SER A 592 13.67 -7.87 -0.71
CA SER A 592 12.40 -7.95 -1.44
C SER A 592 11.99 -9.40 -1.67
N GLU A 593 10.75 -9.76 -1.31
CA GLU A 593 10.24 -11.14 -1.41
C GLU A 593 10.34 -11.70 -2.85
N THR A 594 10.05 -10.88 -3.86
CA THR A 594 10.06 -11.27 -5.27
C THR A 594 11.47 -11.62 -5.76
N PHE A 595 12.49 -10.90 -5.29
CA PHE A 595 13.88 -11.11 -5.68
C PHE A 595 14.61 -12.12 -4.77
N LEU A 596 14.12 -12.34 -3.54
CA LEU A 596 14.69 -13.31 -2.60
C LEU A 596 14.32 -14.75 -2.96
N LEU A 597 13.05 -14.99 -3.35
CA LEU A 597 12.50 -16.34 -3.54
C LEU A 597 13.28 -17.21 -4.57
N PRO A 598 13.75 -16.67 -5.72
CA PRO A 598 14.55 -17.46 -6.67
C PRO A 598 15.85 -17.99 -6.05
N HIS A 599 16.52 -17.19 -5.22
CA HIS A 599 17.84 -17.49 -4.67
C HIS A 599 17.80 -18.36 -3.41
N LEU A 600 16.70 -18.33 -2.64
CA LEU A 600 16.50 -19.23 -1.51
C LEU A 600 16.46 -20.71 -1.93
N LYS A 601 16.01 -21.00 -3.16
CA LYS A 601 15.98 -22.36 -3.71
C LYS A 601 17.38 -22.96 -3.90
N ASP A 602 18.42 -22.13 -3.97
CA ASP A 602 19.81 -22.55 -4.17
C ASP A 602 20.50 -22.98 -2.86
N ILE A 603 19.81 -22.86 -1.72
CA ILE A 603 20.30 -23.23 -0.39
C ILE A 603 19.88 -24.69 -0.07
N PRO A 604 20.81 -25.55 0.39
CA PRO A 604 20.47 -26.92 0.76
C PRO A 604 19.37 -27.01 1.83
N ALA A 605 18.47 -27.98 1.70
CA ALA A 605 17.34 -28.16 2.60
C ALA A 605 17.75 -28.27 4.08
N GLN A 606 18.86 -28.97 4.37
CA GLN A 606 19.40 -29.10 5.73
C GLN A 606 19.75 -27.75 6.36
N HIS A 607 20.34 -26.83 5.58
CA HIS A 607 20.68 -25.49 6.04
C HIS A 607 19.42 -24.64 6.24
N ILE A 608 18.42 -24.77 5.36
CA ILE A 608 17.13 -24.11 5.53
C ILE A 608 16.42 -24.60 6.81
N THR A 609 16.43 -25.90 7.08
CA THR A 609 15.86 -26.44 8.32
C THR A 609 16.55 -25.87 9.56
N LEU A 610 17.89 -25.82 9.58
CA LEU A 610 18.64 -25.21 10.68
C LEU A 610 18.31 -23.71 10.86
N PHE A 611 18.20 -22.99 9.75
CA PHE A 611 17.83 -21.57 9.78
C PHE A 611 16.40 -21.37 10.31
N LEU A 612 15.44 -22.20 9.89
CA LEU A 612 14.07 -22.18 10.41
C LEU A 612 14.00 -22.52 11.90
N GLN A 613 14.78 -23.49 12.37
CA GLN A 613 14.91 -23.80 13.80
C GLN A 613 15.44 -22.60 14.59
N TYR A 614 16.43 -21.90 14.05
CA TYR A 614 16.96 -20.68 14.65
C TYR A 614 15.93 -19.54 14.67
N LEU A 615 15.18 -19.33 13.58
CA LEU A 615 14.09 -18.33 13.55
C LEU A 615 12.99 -18.66 14.56
N TYR A 616 12.63 -19.95 14.69
CA TYR A 616 11.66 -20.40 15.68
C TYR A 616 12.16 -20.15 17.11
N PHE A 617 13.43 -20.43 17.39
CA PHE A 617 14.07 -20.09 18.66
C PHE A 617 14.00 -18.59 18.96
N LEU A 618 14.36 -17.72 18.00
CA LEU A 618 14.27 -16.27 18.15
C LEU A 618 12.82 -15.81 18.38
N TYR A 619 11.86 -16.41 17.69
CA TYR A 619 10.44 -16.11 17.85
C TYR A 619 9.94 -16.42 19.26
N LEU A 620 10.27 -17.61 19.79
CA LEU A 620 9.92 -17.99 21.16
C LEU A 620 10.54 -17.02 22.18
N LYS A 621 11.81 -16.68 22.02
CA LYS A 621 12.50 -15.73 22.91
C LYS A 621 11.93 -14.31 22.85
N CYS A 622 11.52 -13.85 21.67
CA CYS A 622 10.78 -12.59 21.55
C CYS A 622 9.43 -12.64 22.29
N SER A 623 8.74 -13.78 22.26
CA SER A 623 7.42 -13.93 22.88
C SER A 623 7.44 -14.08 24.41
N GLU A 624 8.57 -14.51 24.98
CA GLU A 624 8.77 -14.61 26.44
C GLU A 624 8.97 -13.23 27.10
N ASN A 625 9.48 -12.24 26.37
CA ASN A 625 9.75 -10.90 26.90
C ASN A 625 8.52 -9.98 26.79
N ALA A 626 8.14 -9.32 27.89
CA ALA A 626 6.98 -8.40 27.93
C ALA A 626 7.08 -7.21 26.94
N THR A 627 8.29 -6.83 26.54
CA THR A 627 8.55 -5.78 25.54
C THR A 627 8.60 -6.29 24.10
N MET A 628 8.50 -7.61 23.88
CA MET A 628 8.69 -8.28 22.59
C MET A 628 9.99 -7.92 21.86
N THR A 629 11.06 -7.66 22.63
CA THR A 629 12.40 -7.35 22.12
C THR A 629 13.41 -8.37 22.64
N LEU A 630 14.36 -8.78 21.80
CA LEU A 630 15.50 -9.59 22.22
C LEU A 630 16.52 -8.73 23.00
N PRO A 631 17.30 -9.32 23.92
CA PRO A 631 18.42 -8.64 24.55
C PRO A 631 19.65 -8.55 23.62
N GLY A 632 20.43 -7.48 23.76
CA GLY A 632 21.61 -7.18 22.92
C GLY A 632 21.69 -5.69 22.55
N ILE A 633 22.83 -5.24 22.02
CA ILE A 633 23.02 -3.83 21.62
C ILE A 633 22.23 -3.54 20.33
N HIS A 634 22.20 -4.51 19.40
CA HIS A 634 21.45 -4.41 18.14
C HIS A 634 20.84 -5.76 17.67
N PRO A 635 19.83 -6.30 18.37
CA PRO A 635 19.22 -7.57 18.01
C PRO A 635 18.25 -7.45 16.82
N PRO A 636 17.93 -8.55 16.12
CA PRO A 636 16.83 -8.58 15.16
C PRO A 636 15.49 -8.24 15.81
N THR A 637 14.64 -7.51 15.09
CA THR A 637 13.28 -7.21 15.54
C THR A 637 12.34 -8.38 15.26
N LEU A 638 11.23 -8.49 16.01
CA LEU A 638 10.20 -9.52 15.76
C LEU A 638 9.70 -9.52 14.30
N ASN A 639 9.66 -8.35 13.66
CA ASN A 639 9.26 -8.21 12.25
C ASN A 639 10.31 -8.71 11.25
N GLN A 640 11.57 -8.80 11.64
CA GLN A 640 12.64 -9.40 10.81
C GLN A 640 12.68 -10.92 10.98
N VAL A 641 12.19 -11.43 12.11
CA VAL A 641 12.13 -12.87 12.41
C VAL A 641 10.87 -13.52 11.83
N ARG A 642 9.74 -12.80 11.82
CA ARG A 642 8.51 -13.18 11.10
C ARG A 642 8.70 -13.05 9.60
#